data_AF-A0A7X7RPA6-F1
#
_entry.id   AF-A0A7X7RPA6-F1
#
_cell.length_a   1.000
_cell.length_b   1.000
_cell.length_c   1.000
_cell.angle_alpha   90.00
_cell.angle_beta   90.00
_cell.angle_gamma   90.00
#
_symmetry.space_group_name_H-M   'P 1'
#
loop_
_entity.id
_entity.type
_entity.pdbx_description
1 polymer ?
#
loop_
_entity_poly.entity_id
_entity_poly.type
_entity_poly.pdbx_seq_one_letter_code
_entity_poly.pdbx_strand_id
1 'polypeptide(L)'
;MNTPTSNSYQHIRLLGLTVSALATFVIHAAVTVNEASYSGSDVQDQYGDTPDWVELYNSGPGGVNLGGWHLTDKGQGDTWPSVPTDILESDVVLPNYSLAPGAFLIVFCKSGATGVTWTNAPNIAAIPENTAWRYTTTVPVSTWASTSFNDSPWAAAPVPIGYDPARGNLSCATPLPALPQTAYFRRSFTVPASSSSITGLLVRVRATDGFCLYLNGTEVYRHNLPAGALAHATPASSDVPTTQWTSITLPAGSLNAGLTTNILAAEVHRAAGGTDLVFDLSLTALIHEVKPIVHLGFNLGSGEKLHFYNSAGTRVLKFNDGNTVVPDGQSLGQPVDGNTTEDGEIIYARPTPGLPNATYAQKYSVTLHSQKPTFSVAPGFYAGNQPVVLYTPTPGLQIYYTLDGSDPRDSSLFVYSGYTIPLNAAAPATSGLAWLRTNPVEIGAQVPGAAWLPPVGSVPKAVVLRAIAVQGSQCSPETRGTYFIGPAFTTRTLPAVSIITDTNNLFGFTSGIYVPGKHYADSPEGYGDNKWGKPYANYHQDDDNQTWERPVQLELFDTAQNTAALSLALGMTMHGGGTRAIPQKTLYLMARLGEYGTDQVNYPLFPDENATGYKRFLLRNSGNDWYGPMSGGIATMLKDAVFHRIVKGLNTSVMAYRPVTAYINGEYWGIHNLRESFDKHYLATRYGLDADNMDLLMHEEDVDDKVQITRIDGDKNSDEEYEELI
;
A
#
# COMPACT_ATOMS: atom_id res chain seq x y z
N MET A 1 -65.87 -5.90 54.34
CA MET A 1 -64.49 -5.46 54.64
C MET A 1 -63.69 -6.69 54.97
N ASN A 2 -62.42 -6.73 54.53
CA ASN A 2 -61.36 -7.67 54.94
C ASN A 2 -61.01 -8.79 53.94
N THR A 3 -59.78 -8.67 53.45
CA THR A 3 -58.74 -9.71 53.26
C THR A 3 -59.16 -11.18 53.31
N PRO A 4 -58.59 -12.01 52.41
CA PRO A 4 -58.29 -13.40 52.71
C PRO A 4 -56.78 -13.66 52.84
N THR A 5 -56.43 -14.31 53.94
CA THR A 5 -55.13 -14.90 54.27
C THR A 5 -55.11 -16.39 53.94
N SER A 6 -53.98 -16.86 53.37
CA SER A 6 -53.17 -18.10 53.67
C SER A 6 -53.89 -19.42 54.03
N ASN A 7 -53.48 -20.64 53.71
CA ASN A 7 -52.23 -21.37 53.37
C ASN A 7 -52.71 -22.75 52.83
N SER A 8 -51.97 -23.64 52.16
CA SER A 8 -50.70 -24.29 52.55
C SER A 8 -50.22 -25.23 51.44
N TYR A 9 -48.89 -25.41 51.37
CA TYR A 9 -48.07 -26.36 50.60
C TYR A 9 -48.59 -27.81 50.46
N GLN A 10 -48.33 -28.46 49.31
CA GLN A 10 -47.38 -29.59 49.23
C GLN A 10 -47.12 -30.16 47.81
N HIS A 11 -45.82 -30.43 47.59
CA HIS A 11 -45.17 -31.43 46.72
C HIS A 11 -45.11 -31.28 45.18
N ILE A 12 -43.93 -30.81 44.75
CA ILE A 12 -43.30 -31.00 43.44
C ILE A 12 -42.78 -32.43 43.30
N ARG A 13 -43.17 -33.13 42.23
CA ARG A 13 -42.34 -34.15 41.56
C ARG A 13 -42.52 -34.08 40.03
N LEU A 14 -41.41 -33.79 39.38
CA LEU A 14 -41.13 -33.86 37.94
C LEU A 14 -41.54 -35.22 37.33
N LEU A 15 -42.14 -35.19 36.14
CA LEU A 15 -41.85 -36.18 35.10
C LEU A 15 -41.81 -35.44 33.75
N GLY A 16 -40.64 -35.50 33.11
CA GLY A 16 -40.33 -34.79 31.88
C GLY A 16 -40.91 -35.45 30.63
N LEU A 17 -41.32 -34.61 29.69
CA LEU A 17 -41.43 -34.95 28.28
C LEU A 17 -40.79 -33.80 27.48
N THR A 18 -39.47 -33.87 27.32
CA THR A 18 -38.77 -33.10 26.29
C THR A 18 -38.93 -33.83 24.97
N VAL A 19 -39.80 -33.32 24.11
CA VAL A 19 -39.83 -33.67 22.70
C VAL A 19 -38.61 -33.00 22.06
N SER A 20 -37.51 -33.75 21.91
CA SER A 20 -36.39 -33.33 21.08
C SER A 20 -36.78 -33.51 19.61
N ALA A 21 -37.28 -32.45 18.99
CA ALA A 21 -37.29 -32.36 17.54
C ALA A 21 -35.84 -32.18 17.07
N LEU A 22 -35.17 -33.28 16.72
CA LEU A 22 -33.97 -33.20 15.90
C LEU A 22 -34.40 -32.74 14.50
N ALA A 23 -34.43 -31.43 14.28
CA ALA A 23 -34.26 -30.89 12.94
C ALA A 23 -32.79 -31.12 12.57
N THR A 24 -32.52 -32.17 11.80
CA THR A 24 -31.28 -32.29 11.04
C THR A 24 -31.26 -31.16 10.02
N PHE A 25 -30.73 -30.00 10.42
CA PHE A 25 -30.23 -29.03 9.44
C PHE A 25 -29.04 -29.69 8.77
N VAL A 26 -29.21 -30.11 7.52
CA VAL A 26 -28.08 -30.36 6.63
C VAL A 26 -27.48 -28.98 6.35
N ILE A 27 -26.50 -28.58 7.14
CA ILE A 27 -25.69 -27.38 6.89
C ILE A 27 -24.82 -27.75 5.68
N HIS A 28 -25.24 -27.36 4.49
CA HIS A 28 -24.41 -27.53 3.30
C HIS A 28 -23.22 -26.58 3.42
N ALA A 29 -22.01 -27.08 3.14
CA ALA A 29 -20.91 -26.18 2.82
C ALA A 29 -21.21 -25.57 1.45
N ALA A 30 -21.31 -24.24 1.38
CA ALA A 30 -21.63 -23.52 0.15
C ALA A 30 -20.40 -22.74 -0.28
N VAL A 31 -19.60 -23.33 -1.18
CA VAL A 31 -18.64 -22.53 -1.94
C VAL A 31 -19.45 -21.75 -2.96
N THR A 32 -19.25 -20.44 -2.98
CA THR A 32 -19.98 -19.49 -3.81
C THR A 32 -18.99 -18.59 -4.55
N VAL A 33 -19.45 -17.86 -5.57
CA VAL A 33 -18.73 -16.70 -6.10
C VAL A 33 -19.01 -15.50 -5.19
N ASN A 34 -17.95 -14.91 -4.66
CA ASN A 34 -18.01 -13.81 -3.72
C ASN A 34 -17.89 -12.46 -4.44
N GLU A 35 -16.97 -12.35 -5.39
CA GLU A 35 -16.66 -11.12 -6.11
C GLU A 35 -16.11 -11.48 -7.50
N ALA A 36 -16.32 -10.63 -8.51
CA ALA A 36 -15.70 -10.76 -9.82
C ALA A 36 -15.35 -9.38 -10.39
N SER A 37 -14.16 -9.29 -10.98
CA SER A 37 -13.68 -8.13 -11.73
C SER A 37 -13.73 -8.42 -13.23
N TYR A 38 -14.21 -7.44 -13.99
CA TYR A 38 -14.50 -7.54 -15.43
C TYR A 38 -13.61 -6.64 -16.29
N SER A 39 -12.61 -5.99 -15.69
CA SER A 39 -11.75 -5.03 -16.38
C SER A 39 -10.27 -5.19 -16.05
N GLY A 40 -9.89 -6.28 -15.37
CA GLY A 40 -8.50 -6.67 -15.12
C GLY A 40 -7.52 -5.54 -14.74
N SER A 41 -7.73 -4.83 -13.63
CA SER A 41 -6.90 -3.63 -13.29
C SER A 41 -6.32 -3.63 -11.87
N ASP A 42 -6.60 -4.67 -11.09
CA ASP A 42 -6.34 -4.72 -9.64
C ASP A 42 -5.69 -6.04 -9.17
N VAL A 43 -6.05 -7.13 -9.86
CA VAL A 43 -5.64 -8.55 -9.83
C VAL A 43 -4.41 -9.02 -10.59
N GLN A 44 -3.19 -9.06 -10.05
CA GLN A 44 -2.05 -9.66 -10.77
C GLN A 44 -1.99 -11.18 -10.69
N ASP A 45 -1.80 -11.84 -11.82
CA ASP A 45 -1.46 -13.25 -11.90
C ASP A 45 0.07 -13.51 -11.80
N GLN A 46 0.50 -14.77 -11.85
CA GLN A 46 1.93 -15.14 -11.77
C GLN A 46 2.76 -14.67 -12.95
N TYR A 47 2.13 -14.27 -14.05
CA TYR A 47 2.79 -13.72 -15.22
C TYR A 47 2.88 -12.19 -15.14
N GLY A 48 2.36 -11.61 -14.04
CA GLY A 48 2.26 -10.18 -13.86
C GLY A 48 1.19 -9.56 -14.75
N ASP A 49 0.30 -10.34 -15.39
CA ASP A 49 -0.85 -9.79 -16.09
C ASP A 49 -1.93 -9.42 -15.07
N THR A 50 -2.80 -8.48 -15.42
CA THR A 50 -4.03 -8.20 -14.67
C THR A 50 -5.25 -8.74 -15.40
N PRO A 51 -5.46 -10.06 -15.47
CA PRO A 51 -6.65 -10.59 -16.10
C PRO A 51 -7.90 -10.31 -15.26
N ASP A 52 -9.06 -10.47 -15.89
CA ASP A 52 -10.32 -10.57 -15.16
C ASP A 52 -10.23 -11.67 -14.11
N TRP A 53 -11.02 -11.59 -13.05
CA TRP A 53 -10.92 -12.58 -11.99
C TRP A 53 -12.24 -12.79 -11.28
N VAL A 54 -12.37 -13.98 -10.71
CA VAL A 54 -13.49 -14.41 -9.89
C VAL A 54 -12.96 -14.91 -8.55
N GLU A 55 -13.50 -14.38 -7.46
CA GLU A 55 -13.23 -14.83 -6.11
C GLU A 55 -14.25 -15.87 -5.68
N LEU A 56 -13.77 -17.04 -5.28
CA LEU A 56 -14.57 -18.07 -4.63
C LEU A 56 -14.45 -17.94 -3.12
N TYR A 57 -15.56 -18.11 -2.40
CA TYR A 57 -15.60 -18.08 -0.94
C TYR A 57 -16.31 -19.31 -0.37
N ASN A 58 -15.74 -19.91 0.67
CA ASN A 58 -16.37 -21.00 1.40
C ASN A 58 -17.12 -20.48 2.64
N SER A 59 -18.44 -20.41 2.55
CA SER A 59 -19.31 -19.98 3.67
C SER A 59 -19.67 -21.09 4.65
N GLY A 60 -19.26 -22.32 4.34
CA GLY A 60 -19.54 -23.50 5.16
C GLY A 60 -18.66 -23.60 6.41
N PRO A 61 -19.08 -24.40 7.40
CA PRO A 61 -18.31 -24.62 8.64
C PRO A 61 -17.11 -25.58 8.45
N GLY A 62 -16.94 -26.20 7.28
CA GLY A 62 -15.90 -27.18 6.98
C GLY A 62 -15.17 -26.87 5.67
N GLY A 63 -13.94 -27.37 5.53
CA GLY A 63 -13.18 -27.21 4.29
C GLY A 63 -13.84 -27.96 3.12
N VAL A 64 -13.83 -27.37 1.93
CA VAL A 64 -14.43 -27.95 0.71
C VAL A 64 -13.36 -28.21 -0.33
N ASN A 65 -13.27 -29.45 -0.81
CA ASN A 65 -12.40 -29.80 -1.92
C ASN A 65 -13.04 -29.39 -3.25
N LEU A 66 -12.36 -28.51 -3.97
CA LEU A 66 -12.78 -27.96 -5.27
C LEU A 66 -12.44 -28.88 -6.46
N GLY A 67 -11.82 -30.03 -6.22
CA GLY A 67 -11.45 -30.97 -7.27
C GLY A 67 -12.65 -31.39 -8.11
N GLY A 68 -12.60 -31.09 -9.41
CA GLY A 68 -13.68 -31.43 -10.34
C GLY A 68 -14.77 -30.37 -10.47
N TRP A 69 -14.69 -29.23 -9.76
CA TRP A 69 -15.66 -28.15 -9.90
C TRP A 69 -15.39 -27.32 -11.17
N HIS A 70 -16.41 -26.66 -11.70
CA HIS A 70 -16.32 -25.92 -12.96
C HIS A 70 -16.88 -24.51 -12.82
N LEU A 71 -16.21 -23.54 -13.43
CA LEU A 71 -16.70 -22.18 -13.62
C LEU A 71 -16.69 -21.84 -15.12
N THR A 72 -17.76 -21.23 -15.62
CA THR A 72 -17.91 -20.90 -17.05
C THR A 72 -18.77 -19.65 -17.23
N ASP A 73 -18.42 -18.87 -18.25
CA ASP A 73 -19.19 -17.75 -18.82
C ASP A 73 -20.17 -18.22 -19.92
N LYS A 74 -20.09 -19.49 -20.34
CA LYS A 74 -20.90 -20.06 -21.43
C LYS A 74 -22.24 -20.59 -20.95
N GLY A 75 -23.30 -20.21 -21.67
CA GLY A 75 -24.60 -20.86 -21.61
C GLY A 75 -25.76 -19.95 -22.01
N GLN A 76 -26.75 -20.51 -22.70
CA GLN A 76 -27.94 -19.76 -23.18
C GLN A 76 -28.95 -19.48 -22.05
N GLY A 77 -28.51 -18.81 -20.98
CA GLY A 77 -29.35 -18.30 -19.90
C GLY A 77 -29.62 -19.28 -18.74
N ASP A 78 -30.66 -18.99 -17.96
CA ASP A 78 -30.92 -19.62 -16.65
C ASP A 78 -31.34 -21.11 -16.72
N THR A 79 -31.44 -21.70 -17.92
CA THR A 79 -32.12 -22.97 -18.18
C THR A 79 -31.30 -24.23 -17.89
N TRP A 80 -30.02 -24.11 -17.51
CA TRP A 80 -29.09 -25.25 -17.37
C TRP A 80 -28.87 -25.68 -15.91
N PRO A 81 -29.63 -26.66 -15.36
CA PRO A 81 -29.44 -27.14 -13.99
C PRO A 81 -28.16 -27.97 -13.79
N SER A 82 -27.57 -28.48 -14.88
CA SER A 82 -26.37 -29.32 -14.87
C SER A 82 -25.30 -28.82 -15.85
N VAL A 83 -24.03 -29.17 -15.62
CA VAL A 83 -22.92 -28.77 -16.48
C VAL A 83 -23.13 -29.32 -17.91
N PRO A 84 -23.10 -28.48 -18.94
CA PRO A 84 -23.25 -28.90 -20.33
C PRO A 84 -22.06 -29.72 -20.83
N THR A 85 -22.33 -30.67 -21.74
CA THR A 85 -21.30 -31.58 -22.27
C THR A 85 -20.25 -30.90 -23.15
N ASP A 86 -20.59 -29.76 -23.76
CA ASP A 86 -19.71 -28.93 -24.59
C ASP A 86 -18.77 -28.01 -23.77
N ILE A 87 -19.09 -27.80 -22.48
CA ILE A 87 -18.26 -27.02 -21.55
C ILE A 87 -17.12 -27.87 -20.97
N LEU A 88 -17.27 -29.20 -20.94
CA LEU A 88 -16.30 -30.15 -20.39
C LEU A 88 -14.97 -30.23 -21.17
N GLU A 89 -14.90 -29.66 -22.37
CA GLU A 89 -13.70 -29.72 -23.23
C GLU A 89 -12.96 -28.38 -23.39
N SER A 90 -13.46 -27.26 -22.84
CA SER A 90 -12.83 -25.94 -23.06
C SER A 90 -12.65 -25.02 -21.84
N ASP A 91 -13.40 -25.22 -20.75
CA ASP A 91 -13.34 -24.33 -19.56
C ASP A 91 -12.82 -25.09 -18.34
N VAL A 92 -11.83 -24.52 -17.65
CA VAL A 92 -10.92 -25.24 -16.74
C VAL A 92 -11.62 -25.82 -15.50
N VAL A 93 -11.25 -27.06 -15.17
CA VAL A 93 -11.64 -27.77 -13.95
C VAL A 93 -10.81 -27.27 -12.77
N LEU A 94 -11.46 -26.89 -11.68
CA LEU A 94 -10.77 -26.49 -10.46
C LEU A 94 -9.93 -27.65 -9.88
N PRO A 95 -8.74 -27.36 -9.34
CA PRO A 95 -7.83 -28.38 -8.85
C PRO A 95 -8.34 -29.05 -7.59
N ASN A 96 -7.72 -30.18 -7.23
CA ASN A 96 -7.83 -30.75 -5.89
C ASN A 96 -7.22 -29.78 -4.86
N TYR A 97 -8.02 -28.84 -4.39
CA TYR A 97 -7.67 -27.85 -3.39
C TYR A 97 -8.78 -27.76 -2.36
N SER A 98 -8.42 -27.89 -1.08
CA SER A 98 -9.36 -27.79 0.02
C SER A 98 -9.47 -26.34 0.49
N LEU A 99 -10.48 -25.62 0.03
CA LEU A 99 -10.77 -24.26 0.48
C LEU A 99 -11.30 -24.29 1.92
N ALA A 100 -10.54 -23.72 2.87
CA ALA A 100 -10.88 -23.73 4.29
C ALA A 100 -12.16 -22.91 4.59
N PRO A 101 -12.84 -23.15 5.74
CA PRO A 101 -13.96 -22.32 6.18
C PRO A 101 -13.58 -20.84 6.21
N GLY A 102 -14.38 -19.97 5.58
CA GLY A 102 -14.14 -18.53 5.55
C GLY A 102 -12.95 -18.08 4.68
N ALA A 103 -12.37 -18.98 3.88
CA ALA A 103 -11.26 -18.67 2.99
C ALA A 103 -11.74 -18.25 1.60
N PHE A 104 -10.89 -17.45 0.93
CA PHE A 104 -11.08 -16.95 -0.43
C PHE A 104 -10.07 -17.59 -1.39
N LEU A 105 -10.48 -17.80 -2.64
CA LEU A 105 -9.61 -18.20 -3.74
C LEU A 105 -9.88 -17.33 -4.97
N ILE A 106 -8.87 -16.60 -5.43
CA ILE A 106 -8.92 -15.87 -6.70
C ILE A 106 -8.66 -16.85 -7.85
N VAL A 107 -9.52 -16.79 -8.85
CA VAL A 107 -9.46 -17.54 -10.09
C VAL A 107 -9.42 -16.55 -11.24
N PHE A 108 -8.34 -16.56 -12.01
CA PHE A 108 -8.16 -15.65 -13.13
C PHE A 108 -8.91 -16.13 -14.36
N CYS A 109 -9.48 -15.20 -15.11
CA CYS A 109 -10.20 -15.38 -16.35
C CYS A 109 -9.38 -14.72 -17.46
N LYS A 110 -8.64 -15.53 -18.22
CA LYS A 110 -7.81 -15.05 -19.33
C LYS A 110 -7.89 -15.97 -20.53
N SER A 111 -8.38 -15.44 -21.65
CA SER A 111 -8.33 -16.13 -22.94
C SER A 111 -6.90 -16.52 -23.31
N GLY A 112 -6.71 -17.79 -23.68
CA GLY A 112 -5.40 -18.32 -24.07
C GLY A 112 -4.48 -18.73 -22.91
N ALA A 113 -4.89 -18.54 -21.65
CA ALA A 113 -4.22 -19.11 -20.48
C ALA A 113 -5.16 -20.10 -19.78
N THR A 114 -4.76 -21.36 -19.70
CA THR A 114 -5.52 -22.42 -19.02
C THR A 114 -4.60 -23.24 -18.14
N GLY A 115 -4.99 -23.46 -16.89
CA GLY A 115 -4.29 -24.41 -16.04
C GLY A 115 -4.24 -23.99 -14.58
N VAL A 116 -3.49 -24.79 -13.81
CA VAL A 116 -3.28 -24.57 -12.37
C VAL A 116 -1.79 -24.58 -12.11
N THR A 117 -1.28 -23.49 -11.54
CA THR A 117 0.04 -23.45 -10.91
C THR A 117 -0.13 -23.38 -9.40
N TRP A 118 0.90 -23.72 -8.63
CA TRP A 118 0.84 -23.72 -7.17
C TRP A 118 1.90 -22.79 -6.62
N THR A 119 1.48 -21.85 -5.79
CA THR A 119 2.37 -20.87 -5.15
C THR A 119 2.14 -20.83 -3.65
N ASN A 120 3.10 -20.29 -2.91
CA ASN A 120 2.90 -19.95 -1.51
C ASN A 120 2.19 -18.58 -1.41
N ALA A 121 1.20 -18.49 -0.54
CA ALA A 121 0.57 -17.22 -0.22
C ALA A 121 1.62 -16.21 0.32
N PRO A 122 1.45 -14.91 0.02
CA PRO A 122 2.42 -13.90 0.43
C PRO A 122 2.50 -13.74 1.95
N ASN A 123 3.69 -13.40 2.43
CA ASN A 123 3.91 -13.01 3.83
C ASN A 123 3.16 -11.70 4.15
N ILE A 124 2.72 -11.55 5.40
CA ILE A 124 1.94 -10.38 5.84
C ILE A 124 2.85 -9.44 6.63
N ALA A 125 2.94 -8.18 6.22
CA ALA A 125 3.62 -7.13 7.00
C ALA A 125 2.76 -6.72 8.21
N ALA A 126 2.83 -7.51 9.29
CA ALA A 126 2.02 -7.34 10.49
C ALA A 126 2.35 -6.05 11.27
N ILE A 127 3.63 -5.66 11.34
CA ILE A 127 4.08 -4.34 11.78
C ILE A 127 5.03 -3.82 10.70
N PRO A 128 4.55 -2.96 9.79
CA PRO A 128 5.41 -2.33 8.80
C PRO A 128 6.53 -1.49 9.46
N GLU A 129 7.61 -1.25 8.73
CA GLU A 129 8.68 -0.34 9.17
C GLU A 129 8.12 1.08 9.47
N ASN A 130 8.77 1.82 10.39
CA ASN A 130 8.38 3.18 10.80
C ASN A 130 6.95 3.32 11.36
N THR A 131 6.32 2.20 11.73
CA THR A 131 5.04 2.20 12.44
C THR A 131 5.17 3.00 13.74
N ALA A 132 4.14 3.76 14.14
CA ALA A 132 4.10 4.42 15.44
C ALA A 132 4.06 3.40 16.58
N TRP A 133 5.06 3.46 17.47
CA TRP A 133 5.12 2.68 18.70
C TRP A 133 4.74 3.55 19.89
N ARG A 134 4.05 2.94 20.86
CA ARG A 134 3.85 3.54 22.18
C ARG A 134 5.11 3.30 22.99
N TYR A 135 5.63 4.33 23.65
CA TYR A 135 6.89 4.23 24.38
C TYR A 135 6.89 4.97 25.71
N THR A 136 7.74 4.51 26.63
CA THR A 136 8.08 5.20 27.87
C THR A 136 9.52 4.89 28.30
N THR A 137 10.14 5.81 29.03
CA THR A 137 11.45 5.62 29.67
C THR A 137 11.35 5.42 31.18
N THR A 138 10.13 5.42 31.73
CA THR A 138 9.87 5.15 33.15
C THR A 138 9.50 3.68 33.36
N VAL A 139 9.88 3.11 34.50
CA VAL A 139 9.52 1.73 34.88
C VAL A 139 8.01 1.51 34.75
N PRO A 140 7.54 0.62 33.88
CA PRO A 140 6.12 0.32 33.74
C PRO A 140 5.68 -0.74 34.77
N VAL A 141 4.36 -0.90 34.93
CA VAL A 141 3.80 -1.99 35.76
C VAL A 141 4.10 -3.35 35.14
N SER A 142 4.17 -4.42 35.92
CA SER A 142 4.59 -5.75 35.43
C SER A 142 3.75 -6.34 34.28
N THR A 143 2.50 -5.90 34.11
CA THR A 143 1.59 -6.37 33.05
C THR A 143 1.68 -5.57 31.75
N TRP A 144 2.59 -4.59 31.63
CA TRP A 144 2.67 -3.65 30.51
C TRP A 144 2.76 -4.29 29.12
N ALA A 145 3.42 -5.45 29.03
CA ALA A 145 3.61 -6.19 27.78
C ALA A 145 2.38 -7.04 27.38
N SER A 146 1.38 -7.17 28.27
CA SER A 146 0.18 -7.96 28.02
C SER A 146 -0.86 -7.24 27.16
N THR A 147 -1.81 -8.00 26.62
CA THR A 147 -2.91 -7.49 25.78
C THR A 147 -3.93 -6.64 26.54
N SER A 148 -4.01 -6.74 27.87
CA SER A 148 -4.97 -6.01 28.69
C SER A 148 -4.47 -4.64 29.18
N PHE A 149 -3.20 -4.31 28.96
CA PHE A 149 -2.63 -3.04 29.41
C PHE A 149 -3.04 -1.86 28.52
N ASN A 150 -3.51 -0.78 29.15
CA ASN A 150 -3.86 0.48 28.51
C ASN A 150 -2.63 1.41 28.38
N ASP A 151 -2.15 1.60 27.16
CA ASP A 151 -1.01 2.46 26.82
C ASP A 151 -1.38 3.84 26.28
N SER A 152 -2.66 4.22 26.28
CA SER A 152 -3.05 5.58 25.90
C SER A 152 -2.30 6.70 26.65
N PRO A 153 -1.82 6.52 27.91
CA PRO A 153 -0.98 7.51 28.58
C PRO A 153 0.47 7.58 28.05
N TRP A 154 0.94 6.58 27.31
CA TRP A 154 2.30 6.57 26.75
C TRP A 154 2.38 7.47 25.53
N ALA A 155 3.54 8.11 25.34
CA ALA A 155 3.81 8.82 24.11
C ALA A 155 3.77 7.84 22.92
N ALA A 156 3.29 8.31 21.77
CA ALA A 156 3.33 7.55 20.52
C ALA A 156 4.20 8.29 19.53
N ALA A 157 5.12 7.58 18.90
CA ALA A 157 5.92 8.13 17.82
C ALA A 157 6.42 7.00 16.92
N PRO A 158 6.70 7.27 15.64
CA PRO A 158 7.29 6.28 14.75
C PRO A 158 8.73 5.95 15.15
N VAL A 159 9.08 4.69 14.94
CA VAL A 159 10.45 4.19 15.06
C VAL A 159 11.29 4.59 13.84
N PRO A 160 12.61 4.83 13.96
CA PRO A 160 13.43 4.59 15.16
C PRO A 160 13.20 5.61 16.29
N ILE A 161 13.04 5.15 17.53
CA ILE A 161 12.94 6.00 18.73
C ILE A 161 14.21 5.82 19.57
N GLY A 162 14.84 6.90 20.04
CA GLY A 162 16.06 6.75 20.82
C GLY A 162 16.84 8.02 21.16
N TYR A 163 18.01 7.86 21.75
CA TYR A 163 19.02 8.87 22.04
C TYR A 163 20.35 8.46 21.41
N ASP A 164 20.95 9.27 20.55
CA ASP A 164 22.27 9.01 19.94
C ASP A 164 23.08 10.32 19.89
N PRO A 165 24.04 10.54 20.82
CA PRO A 165 24.81 11.77 20.89
C PRO A 165 25.97 11.78 19.88
N ALA A 166 26.46 10.61 19.44
CA ALA A 166 27.56 10.49 18.50
C ALA A 166 27.16 10.92 17.09
N ARG A 167 25.86 10.82 16.76
CA ARG A 167 25.28 11.22 15.46
C ARG A 167 24.19 12.29 15.57
N GLY A 168 24.01 12.92 16.74
CA GLY A 168 23.11 14.07 16.95
C GLY A 168 21.64 13.83 16.58
N ASN A 169 21.12 12.61 16.80
CA ASN A 169 19.77 12.11 16.46
C ASN A 169 19.51 11.64 15.03
N LEU A 170 20.49 11.62 14.11
CA LEU A 170 20.25 11.12 12.74
C LEU A 170 19.95 9.59 12.68
N SER A 171 20.21 8.86 13.76
CA SER A 171 19.82 7.44 13.89
C SER A 171 18.38 7.24 14.34
N CYS A 172 17.72 8.31 14.85
CA CYS A 172 16.43 8.30 15.50
C CYS A 172 15.43 9.18 14.74
N ALA A 173 14.30 8.64 14.30
CA ALA A 173 13.17 9.47 13.86
C ALA A 173 12.56 10.25 15.04
N THR A 174 12.58 9.67 16.23
CA THR A 174 12.05 10.30 17.45
C THR A 174 13.13 10.36 18.54
N PRO A 175 13.67 11.55 18.86
CA PRO A 175 14.68 11.68 19.90
C PRO A 175 14.05 11.58 21.30
N LEU A 176 14.71 10.85 22.19
CA LEU A 176 14.42 10.85 23.63
C LEU A 176 15.06 12.09 24.28
N PRO A 177 14.40 12.74 25.26
CA PRO A 177 14.88 13.99 25.86
C PRO A 177 16.14 13.81 26.73
N ALA A 178 16.37 12.59 27.21
CA ALA A 178 17.56 12.21 27.97
C ALA A 178 17.88 10.74 27.68
N LEU A 179 19.14 10.34 27.86
CA LEU A 179 19.59 8.96 27.73
C LEU A 179 19.07 8.11 28.90
N PRO A 180 18.14 7.16 28.70
CA PRO A 180 17.70 6.29 29.77
C PRO A 180 18.60 5.06 29.91
N GLN A 181 18.51 4.35 31.04
CA GLN A 181 19.11 3.02 31.18
C GLN A 181 18.32 1.96 30.39
N THR A 182 16.99 2.03 30.47
CA THR A 182 16.06 1.17 29.72
C THR A 182 14.91 1.99 29.17
N ALA A 183 14.47 1.66 27.95
CA ALA A 183 13.24 2.19 27.36
C ALA A 183 12.31 1.03 26.97
N TYR A 184 11.00 1.29 27.05
CA TYR A 184 9.95 0.31 26.82
C TYR A 184 9.09 0.72 25.64
N PHE A 185 8.76 -0.24 24.78
CA PHE A 185 8.06 -0.02 23.53
C PHE A 185 6.96 -1.06 23.38
N ARG A 186 5.79 -0.67 22.89
CA ARG A 186 4.69 -1.61 22.58
C ARG A 186 3.86 -1.19 21.38
N ARG A 187 3.35 -2.18 20.65
CA ARG A 187 2.51 -2.00 19.48
C ARG A 187 1.52 -3.14 19.32
N SER A 188 0.26 -2.79 19.06
CA SER A 188 -0.77 -3.72 18.60
C SER A 188 -0.65 -3.99 17.11
N PHE A 189 -0.89 -5.23 16.73
CA PHE A 189 -0.95 -5.66 15.34
C PHE A 189 -2.00 -6.75 15.15
N THR A 190 -2.42 -6.97 13.91
CA THR A 190 -3.43 -7.98 13.57
C THR A 190 -2.87 -9.01 12.61
N VAL A 191 -3.31 -10.26 12.77
CA VAL A 191 -3.06 -11.36 11.82
C VAL A 191 -4.37 -12.11 11.56
N PRO A 192 -4.53 -12.79 10.40
CA PRO A 192 -5.73 -13.55 10.11
C PRO A 192 -6.04 -14.59 11.20
N ALA A 193 -7.33 -14.76 11.52
CA ALA A 193 -7.80 -15.64 12.61
C ALA A 193 -7.48 -17.13 12.39
N SER A 194 -7.33 -17.57 11.13
CA SER A 194 -6.91 -18.92 10.77
C SER A 194 -5.38 -19.04 10.83
N SER A 195 -4.84 -19.16 12.04
CA SER A 195 -3.39 -19.17 12.31
C SER A 195 -2.63 -20.40 11.81
N SER A 196 -3.27 -21.37 11.16
CA SER A 196 -2.63 -22.63 10.71
C SER A 196 -1.68 -22.45 9.53
N SER A 197 -1.84 -21.39 8.74
CA SER A 197 -0.94 -21.06 7.62
C SER A 197 0.26 -20.22 8.04
N ILE A 198 0.22 -19.59 9.22
CA ILE A 198 1.36 -18.84 9.75
C ILE A 198 2.39 -19.84 10.27
N THR A 199 3.60 -19.84 9.71
CA THR A 199 4.70 -20.73 10.13
C THR A 199 5.68 -20.07 11.07
N GLY A 200 5.73 -18.74 11.09
CA GLY A 200 6.54 -17.98 12.02
C GLY A 200 6.30 -16.49 11.91
N LEU A 201 6.98 -15.74 12.76
CA LEU A 201 7.04 -14.29 12.70
C LEU A 201 8.51 -13.89 12.51
N LEU A 202 8.83 -13.30 11.36
CA LEU A 202 10.12 -12.69 11.12
C LEU A 202 10.12 -11.29 11.74
N VAL A 203 10.88 -11.14 12.82
CA VAL A 203 11.19 -9.87 13.46
C VAL A 203 12.49 -9.34 12.90
N ARG A 204 12.48 -8.11 12.39
CA ARG A 204 13.71 -7.36 12.11
C ARG A 204 13.79 -6.25 13.13
N VAL A 205 14.83 -6.24 13.94
CA VAL A 205 15.01 -5.27 15.04
C VAL A 205 16.40 -4.66 14.99
N ARG A 206 16.45 -3.35 15.15
CA ARG A 206 17.66 -2.55 15.33
C ARG A 206 17.53 -1.88 16.69
N ALA A 207 18.27 -2.40 17.66
CA ALA A 207 18.32 -1.83 19.00
C ALA A 207 19.77 -1.74 19.46
N THR A 208 20.13 -0.69 20.20
CA THR A 208 21.48 -0.60 20.77
C THR A 208 21.59 -1.38 22.06
N ASP A 209 22.78 -1.92 22.22
CA ASP A 209 23.25 -2.82 23.26
C ASP A 209 22.40 -4.09 23.41
N GLY A 210 21.37 -4.10 24.25
CA GLY A 210 20.57 -5.30 24.53
C GLY A 210 19.07 -5.07 24.48
N PHE A 211 18.31 -6.10 24.10
CA PHE A 211 16.85 -6.01 24.09
C PHE A 211 16.18 -7.33 24.44
N CYS A 212 14.96 -7.23 24.96
CA CYS A 212 14.08 -8.36 25.21
C CYS A 212 12.72 -8.12 24.55
N LEU A 213 12.22 -9.12 23.83
CA LEU A 213 10.94 -9.08 23.12
C LEU A 213 9.89 -9.90 23.86
N TYR A 214 8.69 -9.33 23.93
CA TYR A 214 7.50 -9.96 24.49
C TYR A 214 6.40 -10.02 23.45
N LEU A 215 5.77 -11.18 23.33
CA LEU A 215 4.56 -11.36 22.53
C LEU A 215 3.40 -11.69 23.47
N ASN A 216 2.38 -10.84 23.47
CA ASN A 216 1.18 -10.97 24.30
C ASN A 216 1.48 -11.14 25.81
N GLY A 217 2.57 -10.54 26.30
CA GLY A 217 3.01 -10.60 27.69
C GLY A 217 4.03 -11.71 28.00
N THR A 218 4.32 -12.61 27.07
CA THR A 218 5.31 -13.69 27.23
C THR A 218 6.63 -13.30 26.59
N GLU A 219 7.75 -13.45 27.31
CA GLU A 219 9.08 -13.29 26.72
C GLU A 219 9.32 -14.33 25.64
N VAL A 220 9.67 -13.88 24.43
CA VAL A 220 9.87 -14.75 23.26
C VAL A 220 11.30 -14.72 22.73
N TYR A 221 12.05 -13.66 23.02
CA TYR A 221 13.45 -13.56 22.61
C TYR A 221 14.21 -12.56 23.47
N ARG A 222 15.51 -12.80 23.63
CA ARG A 222 16.43 -11.91 24.36
C ARG A 222 17.76 -11.86 23.62
N HIS A 223 18.27 -10.65 23.40
CA HIS A 223 19.56 -10.40 22.78
C HIS A 223 20.47 -9.62 23.73
N ASN A 224 21.70 -10.08 23.89
CA ASN A 224 22.75 -9.37 24.60
C ASN A 224 22.35 -8.87 26.01
N LEU A 225 21.54 -9.66 26.72
CA LEU A 225 21.12 -9.41 28.10
C LEU A 225 21.41 -10.65 28.96
N PRO A 226 21.70 -10.48 30.26
CA PRO A 226 21.96 -11.60 31.16
C PRO A 226 20.73 -12.50 31.32
N ALA A 227 20.93 -13.76 31.68
CA ALA A 227 19.81 -14.65 32.04
C ALA A 227 19.12 -14.22 33.34
N GLY A 228 17.86 -14.63 33.53
CA GLY A 228 17.08 -14.34 34.73
C GLY A 228 16.16 -13.12 34.59
N ALA A 229 15.65 -12.63 35.73
CA ALA A 229 14.73 -11.49 35.77
C ALA A 229 15.44 -10.20 35.34
N LEU A 230 14.81 -9.45 34.43
CA LEU A 230 15.29 -8.15 33.98
C LEU A 230 14.67 -7.05 34.85
N ALA A 231 15.50 -6.13 35.33
CA ALA A 231 15.10 -4.93 36.03
C ALA A 231 15.44 -3.71 35.17
N HIS A 232 14.80 -2.58 35.43
CA HIS A 232 15.09 -1.32 34.74
C HIS A 232 16.57 -0.88 34.79
N ALA A 233 17.30 -1.35 35.80
CA ALA A 233 18.73 -1.06 35.96
C ALA A 233 19.65 -2.12 35.34
N THR A 234 19.10 -3.22 34.79
CA THR A 234 19.91 -4.30 34.21
C THR A 234 20.66 -3.77 32.98
N PRO A 235 22.00 -3.86 32.93
CA PRO A 235 22.75 -3.49 31.75
C PRO A 235 22.73 -4.60 30.70
N ALA A 236 22.88 -4.23 29.44
CA ALA A 236 23.28 -5.17 28.40
C ALA A 236 24.71 -5.68 28.63
N SER A 237 25.01 -6.87 28.10
CA SER A 237 26.29 -7.56 28.38
C SER A 237 27.49 -6.91 27.67
N SER A 238 27.26 -6.24 26.54
CA SER A 238 28.27 -5.50 25.77
C SER A 238 27.65 -4.37 24.96
N ASP A 239 28.46 -3.42 24.50
CA ASP A 239 28.00 -2.39 23.56
C ASP A 239 27.71 -3.01 22.17
N VAL A 240 26.65 -2.54 21.49
CA VAL A 240 26.30 -2.94 20.11
C VAL A 240 26.08 -1.69 19.24
N PRO A 241 26.66 -1.60 18.03
CA PRO A 241 26.54 -0.42 17.19
C PRO A 241 25.09 -0.05 16.84
N THR A 242 24.80 1.26 16.84
CA THR A 242 23.47 1.79 16.47
C THR A 242 22.99 1.38 15.10
N THR A 243 23.83 0.89 14.18
CA THR A 243 23.45 0.50 12.81
C THR A 243 23.11 -0.97 12.64
N GLN A 244 23.32 -1.81 13.66
CA GLN A 244 23.17 -3.25 13.52
C GLN A 244 21.69 -3.66 13.53
N TRP A 245 21.28 -4.37 12.48
CA TRP A 245 20.01 -5.09 12.44
C TRP A 245 20.19 -6.53 12.86
N THR A 246 19.20 -7.06 13.58
CA THR A 246 19.08 -8.46 13.92
C THR A 246 17.77 -8.99 13.35
N SER A 247 17.84 -10.11 12.64
CA SER A 247 16.67 -10.83 12.13
C SER A 247 16.42 -12.08 12.97
N ILE A 248 15.20 -12.25 13.46
CA ILE A 248 14.80 -13.34 14.35
C ILE A 248 13.50 -13.93 13.82
N THR A 249 13.46 -15.24 13.68
CA THR A 249 12.19 -15.93 13.38
C THR A 249 11.62 -16.51 14.67
N LEU A 250 10.51 -15.95 15.14
CA LEU A 250 9.73 -16.51 16.23
C LEU A 250 8.81 -17.63 15.70
N PRO A 251 8.66 -18.75 16.42
CA PRO A 251 7.75 -19.82 15.98
C PRO A 251 6.29 -19.35 16.03
N ALA A 252 5.45 -19.85 15.13
CA ALA A 252 4.03 -19.50 15.09
C ALA A 252 3.27 -19.81 16.39
N GLY A 253 3.73 -20.82 17.15
CA GLY A 253 3.19 -21.15 18.47
C GLY A 253 3.34 -20.06 19.53
N SER A 254 4.08 -18.97 19.24
CA SER A 254 4.15 -17.79 20.10
C SER A 254 2.92 -16.86 19.96
N LEU A 255 2.08 -17.04 18.92
CA LEU A 255 0.78 -16.37 18.81
C LEU A 255 -0.26 -17.07 19.70
N ASN A 256 -1.12 -16.29 20.36
CA ASN A 256 -2.25 -16.85 21.10
C ASN A 256 -3.35 -17.27 20.11
N ALA A 257 -3.70 -18.56 20.10
CA ALA A 257 -4.76 -19.08 19.24
C ALA A 257 -6.08 -18.31 19.47
N GLY A 258 -6.72 -17.87 18.37
CA GLY A 258 -8.02 -17.20 18.40
C GLY A 258 -8.00 -15.69 18.66
N LEU A 259 -6.84 -15.06 18.87
CA LEU A 259 -6.74 -13.60 18.93
C LEU A 259 -6.46 -12.99 17.55
N THR A 260 -7.37 -12.16 17.06
CA THR A 260 -7.16 -11.35 15.85
C THR A 260 -6.22 -10.17 16.10
N THR A 261 -6.16 -9.66 17.34
CA THR A 261 -5.28 -8.56 17.77
C THR A 261 -4.25 -9.07 18.76
N ASN A 262 -2.97 -8.80 18.48
CA ASN A 262 -1.81 -9.20 19.28
C ASN A 262 -1.01 -7.96 19.71
N ILE A 263 -0.21 -8.09 20.77
CA ILE A 263 0.74 -7.06 21.22
C ILE A 263 2.16 -7.59 21.07
N LEU A 264 3.00 -6.87 20.31
CA LEU A 264 4.45 -7.00 20.38
C LEU A 264 4.99 -5.88 21.27
N ALA A 265 5.87 -6.24 22.20
CA ALA A 265 6.49 -5.31 23.13
C ALA A 265 8.00 -5.57 23.22
N ALA A 266 8.77 -4.54 23.55
CA ALA A 266 10.21 -4.61 23.68
C ALA A 266 10.70 -3.75 24.86
N GLU A 267 11.66 -4.26 25.62
CA GLU A 267 12.51 -3.43 26.47
C GLU A 267 13.93 -3.41 25.89
N VAL A 268 14.49 -2.21 25.76
CA VAL A 268 15.86 -1.99 25.25
C VAL A 268 16.70 -1.45 26.40
N HIS A 269 17.84 -2.09 26.63
CA HIS A 269 18.73 -1.86 27.75
C HIS A 269 20.09 -1.43 27.25
N ARG A 270 20.59 -0.33 27.79
CA ARG A 270 21.93 0.16 27.52
C ARG A 270 22.98 -0.68 28.23
N ALA A 271 24.14 -0.86 27.62
CA ALA A 271 25.31 -1.43 28.26
C ALA A 271 25.95 -0.45 29.26
N ALA A 272 26.78 -0.99 30.15
CA ALA A 272 27.45 -0.20 31.16
C ALA A 272 28.43 0.79 30.51
N GLY A 273 28.15 2.09 30.63
CA GLY A 273 28.97 3.13 30.00
C GLY A 273 28.59 3.49 28.55
N GLY A 274 27.67 2.75 27.92
CA GLY A 274 27.11 3.08 26.61
C GLY A 274 26.56 4.51 26.54
N THR A 275 26.60 5.13 25.37
CA THR A 275 26.23 6.56 25.23
C THR A 275 24.95 6.79 24.44
N ASP A 276 24.34 5.72 23.92
CA ASP A 276 23.15 5.77 23.10
C ASP A 276 22.08 4.76 23.57
N LEU A 277 20.87 4.92 23.07
CA LEU A 277 19.77 3.96 23.14
C LEU A 277 18.91 4.13 21.89
N VAL A 278 18.83 3.16 20.97
CA VAL A 278 17.98 3.23 19.78
C VAL A 278 17.06 2.02 19.72
N PHE A 279 15.84 2.18 19.20
CA PHE A 279 14.89 1.11 18.92
C PHE A 279 14.19 1.33 17.58
N ASP A 280 14.29 0.35 16.69
CA ASP A 280 13.57 0.24 15.42
C ASP A 280 13.19 -1.22 15.15
N LEU A 281 11.96 -1.45 14.68
CA LEU A 281 11.43 -2.80 14.51
C LEU A 281 10.35 -2.90 13.44
N SER A 282 10.45 -3.92 12.59
CA SER A 282 9.36 -4.44 11.75
C SER A 282 9.05 -5.91 12.04
N LEU A 283 7.81 -6.31 11.75
CA LEU A 283 7.29 -7.65 11.96
C LEU A 283 6.58 -8.14 10.70
N THR A 284 6.99 -9.32 10.22
CA THR A 284 6.37 -10.00 9.10
C THR A 284 5.88 -11.38 9.55
N ALA A 285 4.59 -11.68 9.36
CA ALA A 285 4.07 -13.02 9.53
C ALA A 285 4.40 -13.86 8.29
N LEU A 286 5.12 -14.96 8.49
CA LEU A 286 5.51 -15.90 7.46
C LEU A 286 4.36 -16.85 7.17
N ILE A 287 3.95 -16.95 5.91
CA ILE A 287 2.83 -17.76 5.47
C ILE A 287 3.35 -18.95 4.67
N HIS A 288 2.95 -20.17 5.05
CA HIS A 288 3.17 -21.39 4.26
C HIS A 288 1.82 -22.02 3.96
N GLU A 289 1.07 -21.32 3.13
CA GLU A 289 -0.17 -21.82 2.55
C GLU A 289 0.05 -21.98 1.06
N VAL A 290 0.04 -23.22 0.58
CA VAL A 290 0.11 -23.50 -0.85
C VAL A 290 -1.27 -23.27 -1.44
N LYS A 291 -1.40 -22.24 -2.28
CA LYS A 291 -2.63 -21.88 -2.98
C LYS A 291 -2.47 -22.15 -4.47
N PRO A 292 -3.53 -22.65 -5.13
CA PRO A 292 -3.52 -22.73 -6.57
C PRO A 292 -3.67 -21.33 -7.15
N ILE A 293 -2.95 -21.04 -8.22
CA ILE A 293 -3.31 -19.99 -9.15
C ILE A 293 -3.99 -20.67 -10.32
N VAL A 294 -5.25 -20.31 -10.56
CA VAL A 294 -6.11 -20.95 -11.55
C VAL A 294 -6.38 -19.96 -12.66
N HIS A 295 -6.16 -20.36 -13.91
CA HIS A 295 -6.58 -19.61 -15.09
C HIS A 295 -7.67 -20.37 -15.82
N LEU A 296 -8.82 -19.70 -16.00
CA LEU A 296 -9.92 -20.13 -16.83
C LEU A 296 -9.71 -19.49 -18.20
N GLY A 297 -9.69 -20.31 -19.25
CA GLY A 297 -9.27 -19.92 -20.61
C GLY A 297 -10.20 -18.97 -21.37
N PHE A 298 -10.92 -18.10 -20.67
CA PHE A 298 -11.88 -17.11 -21.18
C PHE A 298 -11.73 -15.79 -20.43
N ASN A 299 -12.07 -14.66 -21.06
CA ASN A 299 -12.15 -13.35 -20.40
C ASN A 299 -13.57 -13.10 -19.90
N LEU A 300 -13.77 -12.14 -19.01
CA LEU A 300 -15.10 -11.71 -18.58
C LEU A 300 -15.51 -10.41 -19.26
N GLY A 301 -16.68 -10.39 -19.89
CA GLY A 301 -17.33 -9.18 -20.38
C GLY A 301 -18.23 -8.55 -19.31
N SER A 302 -18.20 -7.22 -19.20
CA SER A 302 -19.13 -6.50 -18.30
C SER A 302 -20.59 -6.85 -18.64
N GLY A 303 -21.32 -7.38 -17.66
CA GLY A 303 -22.69 -7.87 -17.84
C GLY A 303 -22.78 -9.34 -18.26
N GLU A 304 -21.68 -10.09 -18.26
CA GLU A 304 -21.72 -11.53 -18.48
C GLU A 304 -22.10 -12.30 -17.22
N LYS A 305 -22.90 -13.36 -17.42
CA LYS A 305 -23.31 -14.27 -16.37
C LYS A 305 -22.24 -15.31 -16.13
N LEU A 306 -21.93 -15.56 -14.86
CA LEU A 306 -21.04 -16.64 -14.45
C LEU A 306 -21.85 -17.78 -13.86
N HIS A 307 -21.49 -19.00 -14.24
CA HIS A 307 -22.12 -20.22 -13.75
C HIS A 307 -21.09 -21.09 -13.04
N PHE A 308 -21.39 -21.44 -11.78
CA PHE A 308 -20.53 -22.26 -10.95
C PHE A 308 -21.18 -23.63 -10.69
N TYR A 309 -20.46 -24.71 -11.01
CA TYR A 309 -20.91 -26.10 -10.89
C TYR A 309 -19.98 -26.89 -9.96
N ASN A 310 -20.56 -27.76 -9.14
CA ASN A 310 -19.78 -28.68 -8.32
C ASN A 310 -19.28 -29.89 -9.11
N SER A 311 -18.48 -30.74 -8.45
CA SER A 311 -17.91 -31.96 -9.05
C SER A 311 -18.93 -33.03 -9.48
N ALA A 312 -20.18 -32.94 -9.03
CA ALA A 312 -21.28 -33.78 -9.52
C ALA A 312 -21.97 -33.18 -10.76
N GLY A 313 -21.46 -32.05 -11.29
CA GLY A 313 -22.05 -31.33 -12.40
C GLY A 313 -23.34 -30.59 -12.04
N THR A 314 -23.64 -30.41 -10.76
CA THR A 314 -24.82 -29.64 -10.31
C THR A 314 -24.45 -28.16 -10.20
N ARG A 315 -25.29 -27.26 -10.75
CA ARG A 315 -25.06 -25.82 -10.62
C ARG A 315 -25.28 -25.38 -9.17
N VAL A 316 -24.27 -24.75 -8.56
CA VAL A 316 -24.30 -24.27 -7.17
C VAL A 316 -24.59 -22.77 -7.05
N LEU A 317 -24.23 -21.96 -8.06
CA LEU A 317 -24.51 -20.53 -8.08
C LEU A 317 -24.59 -20.00 -9.52
N LYS A 318 -25.41 -18.97 -9.74
CA LYS A 318 -25.26 -17.98 -10.83
C LYS A 318 -24.82 -16.64 -10.24
N PHE A 319 -23.90 -15.96 -10.92
CA PHE A 319 -23.36 -14.69 -10.47
C PHE A 319 -23.50 -13.66 -11.60
N ASN A 320 -23.97 -12.46 -11.25
CA ASN A 320 -24.41 -11.40 -12.16
C ASN A 320 -25.75 -11.73 -12.87
N ASP A 321 -26.63 -10.73 -12.96
CA ASP A 321 -27.96 -10.83 -13.57
C ASP A 321 -27.93 -10.78 -15.12
N GLY A 322 -26.78 -10.43 -15.69
CA GLY A 322 -26.58 -10.30 -17.13
C GLY A 322 -26.84 -8.89 -17.68
N ASN A 323 -27.21 -7.93 -16.82
CA ASN A 323 -27.50 -6.54 -17.20
C ASN A 323 -26.64 -5.53 -16.43
N THR A 324 -26.00 -5.96 -15.35
CA THR A 324 -25.20 -5.08 -14.50
C THR A 324 -23.87 -4.75 -15.18
N VAL A 325 -23.77 -3.50 -15.63
CA VAL A 325 -22.54 -2.96 -16.22
C VAL A 325 -21.60 -2.55 -15.09
N VAL A 326 -20.42 -3.19 -15.05
CA VAL A 326 -19.38 -2.90 -14.06
C VAL A 326 -18.38 -1.94 -14.71
N PRO A 327 -18.20 -0.71 -14.18
CA PRO A 327 -17.20 0.22 -14.72
C PRO A 327 -15.78 -0.29 -14.52
N ASP A 328 -14.88 0.12 -15.40
CA ASP A 328 -13.44 -0.19 -15.29
C ASP A 328 -12.89 0.24 -13.92
N GLY A 329 -12.03 -0.61 -13.35
CA GLY A 329 -11.45 -0.40 -12.02
C GLY A 329 -12.36 -0.79 -10.86
N GLN A 330 -13.55 -1.32 -11.13
CA GLN A 330 -14.51 -1.79 -10.14
C GLN A 330 -14.82 -3.28 -10.34
N SER A 331 -15.41 -3.86 -9.32
CA SER A 331 -15.82 -5.27 -9.28
C SER A 331 -17.28 -5.38 -8.90
N LEU A 332 -17.92 -6.49 -9.27
CA LEU A 332 -19.23 -6.87 -8.77
C LEU A 332 -19.03 -7.88 -7.64
N GLY A 333 -19.76 -7.80 -6.55
CA GLY A 333 -19.64 -8.79 -5.47
C GLY A 333 -20.88 -8.92 -4.61
N GLN A 334 -20.86 -9.93 -3.74
CA GLN A 334 -21.91 -10.20 -2.77
C GLN A 334 -21.84 -9.19 -1.61
N PRO A 335 -22.96 -8.65 -1.11
CA PRO A 335 -23.00 -7.71 0.03
C PRO A 335 -22.62 -8.36 1.36
N VAL A 336 -22.75 -9.67 1.45
CA VAL A 336 -22.34 -10.48 2.61
C VAL A 336 -21.59 -11.68 2.05
N ASP A 337 -20.39 -11.92 2.59
CA ASP A 337 -19.57 -13.06 2.15
C ASP A 337 -20.37 -14.35 2.24
N GLY A 338 -20.37 -15.13 1.16
CA GLY A 338 -21.03 -16.43 1.18
C GLY A 338 -22.51 -16.42 0.93
N ASN A 339 -23.08 -15.28 0.55
CA ASN A 339 -24.45 -15.25 0.07
C ASN A 339 -24.60 -16.16 -1.16
N THR A 340 -25.64 -17.00 -1.14
CA THR A 340 -25.95 -17.99 -2.18
C THR A 340 -27.22 -17.63 -2.95
N THR A 341 -27.86 -16.50 -2.63
CA THR A 341 -29.04 -16.02 -3.36
C THR A 341 -28.63 -15.24 -4.60
N GLU A 342 -29.33 -15.47 -5.71
CA GLU A 342 -29.06 -14.89 -7.04
C GLU A 342 -29.44 -13.39 -7.15
N ASP A 343 -29.88 -12.74 -6.07
CA ASP A 343 -30.38 -11.36 -6.08
C ASP A 343 -29.69 -10.51 -5.00
N GLY A 344 -28.88 -9.54 -5.43
CA GLY A 344 -28.39 -8.47 -4.54
C GLY A 344 -26.90 -8.16 -4.63
N GLU A 345 -26.21 -8.57 -5.68
CA GLU A 345 -24.83 -8.15 -5.94
C GLU A 345 -24.73 -6.63 -6.14
N ILE A 346 -23.53 -6.12 -5.89
CA ILE A 346 -23.26 -4.69 -5.83
C ILE A 346 -21.89 -4.37 -6.39
N ILE A 347 -21.75 -3.14 -6.88
CA ILE A 347 -20.49 -2.67 -7.48
C ILE A 347 -19.60 -2.06 -6.39
N TYR A 348 -18.40 -2.61 -6.24
CA TYR A 348 -17.37 -2.11 -5.34
C TYR A 348 -16.46 -1.12 -6.08
N ALA A 349 -16.40 0.12 -5.58
CA ALA A 349 -15.49 1.16 -6.06
C ALA A 349 -14.00 0.78 -5.95
N ARG A 350 -13.69 -0.13 -5.04
CA ARG A 350 -12.36 -0.70 -4.80
C ARG A 350 -12.58 -2.20 -4.63
N PRO A 351 -12.14 -3.01 -5.59
CA PRO A 351 -12.27 -4.44 -5.46
C PRO A 351 -11.58 -4.96 -4.19
N THR A 352 -12.06 -6.09 -3.66
CA THR A 352 -11.60 -6.67 -2.39
C THR A 352 -11.00 -8.07 -2.51
N PRO A 353 -10.13 -8.32 -3.50
CA PRO A 353 -9.59 -9.65 -3.74
C PRO A 353 -8.82 -10.20 -2.54
N GLY A 354 -9.18 -11.40 -2.13
CA GLY A 354 -8.63 -12.11 -0.99
C GLY A 354 -9.04 -11.55 0.37
N LEU A 355 -9.98 -10.61 0.42
CA LEU A 355 -10.46 -9.94 1.63
C LEU A 355 -11.97 -10.11 1.79
N PRO A 356 -12.51 -10.10 3.03
CA PRO A 356 -13.94 -10.21 3.23
C PRO A 356 -14.71 -9.04 2.62
N ASN A 357 -15.59 -9.33 1.65
CA ASN A 357 -16.59 -8.38 1.16
C ASN A 357 -17.42 -7.91 2.34
N ALA A 358 -17.82 -8.76 3.28
CA ALA A 358 -18.65 -8.32 4.40
C ALA A 358 -17.97 -7.22 5.24
N THR A 359 -16.65 -7.19 5.36
CA THR A 359 -15.97 -6.12 6.13
C THR A 359 -15.98 -4.80 5.35
N TYR A 360 -15.76 -4.89 4.03
CA TYR A 360 -15.82 -3.71 3.17
C TYR A 360 -17.25 -3.29 2.88
N ALA A 361 -18.16 -4.18 2.50
CA ALA A 361 -19.62 -4.00 2.39
C ALA A 361 -20.27 -3.49 3.68
N GLN A 362 -19.83 -3.94 4.88
CA GLN A 362 -20.29 -3.34 6.14
C GLN A 362 -19.84 -1.89 6.30
N LYS A 363 -18.80 -1.47 5.57
CA LYS A 363 -18.43 -0.06 5.41
C LYS A 363 -19.16 0.56 4.21
N TYR A 364 -18.89 0.09 2.98
CA TYR A 364 -19.36 0.55 1.68
C TYR A 364 -19.50 -0.62 0.68
N SER A 365 -20.62 -0.67 0.00
CA SER A 365 -21.19 -1.80 -0.75
C SER A 365 -21.67 -1.31 -2.13
N VAL A 366 -21.95 -0.01 -2.32
CA VAL A 366 -22.26 0.58 -3.65
C VAL A 366 -21.60 1.96 -3.78
N THR A 367 -21.19 2.32 -5.00
CA THR A 367 -20.62 3.65 -5.30
C THR A 367 -21.70 4.72 -5.54
N LEU A 368 -21.71 5.77 -4.70
CA LEU A 368 -22.57 6.96 -4.83
C LEU A 368 -21.95 8.02 -5.74
N HIS A 369 -21.85 7.77 -7.04
CA HIS A 369 -21.18 8.68 -7.98
C HIS A 369 -21.70 10.13 -7.93
N SER A 370 -23.02 10.32 -7.75
CA SER A 370 -23.64 11.66 -7.66
C SER A 370 -23.41 12.37 -6.32
N GLN A 371 -22.79 11.70 -5.34
CA GLN A 371 -22.56 12.21 -3.99
C GLN A 371 -21.09 12.49 -3.70
N LYS A 372 -20.24 12.64 -4.73
CA LYS A 372 -18.85 13.03 -4.54
C LYS A 372 -18.78 14.36 -3.74
N PRO A 373 -18.09 14.40 -2.57
CA PRO A 373 -17.98 15.61 -1.78
C PRO A 373 -17.31 16.74 -2.55
N THR A 374 -17.62 17.97 -2.19
CA THR A 374 -16.96 19.18 -2.66
C THR A 374 -16.50 19.99 -1.46
N PHE A 375 -15.44 20.77 -1.67
CA PHE A 375 -14.85 21.63 -0.65
C PHE A 375 -15.22 23.08 -0.98
N SER A 376 -15.78 23.83 -0.03
CA SER A 376 -16.13 25.24 -0.26
C SER A 376 -14.93 26.16 -0.45
N VAL A 377 -13.75 25.72 -0.04
CA VAL A 377 -12.47 26.39 -0.22
C VAL A 377 -11.63 25.47 -1.08
N ALA A 378 -11.06 25.98 -2.16
CA ALA A 378 -10.23 25.17 -3.05
C ALA A 378 -8.90 24.78 -2.35
N PRO A 379 -8.30 23.63 -2.69
CA PRO A 379 -6.93 23.31 -2.29
C PRO A 379 -5.95 24.44 -2.72
N GLY A 380 -5.00 24.78 -1.86
CA GLY A 380 -4.17 25.96 -2.09
C GLY A 380 -3.38 26.49 -0.90
N PHE A 381 -2.86 27.70 -1.07
CA PHE A 381 -2.00 28.41 -0.12
C PHE A 381 -2.78 29.46 0.65
N TYR A 382 -2.66 29.42 1.97
CA TYR A 382 -3.42 30.26 2.89
C TYR A 382 -2.57 30.77 4.04
N ALA A 383 -2.68 32.07 4.35
CA ALA A 383 -1.94 32.68 5.45
C ALA A 383 -2.42 32.21 6.84
N GLY A 384 -3.67 31.77 6.95
CA GLY A 384 -4.28 31.32 8.20
C GLY A 384 -5.28 30.19 7.98
N ASN A 385 -5.77 29.63 9.09
CA ASN A 385 -6.68 28.48 9.13
C ASN A 385 -7.92 28.71 8.24
N GLN A 386 -8.36 27.64 7.56
CA GLN A 386 -9.47 27.70 6.63
C GLN A 386 -10.71 26.99 7.18
N PRO A 387 -11.88 27.66 7.24
CA PRO A 387 -13.15 27.00 7.48
C PRO A 387 -13.64 26.37 6.17
N VAL A 388 -13.59 25.04 6.06
CA VAL A 388 -13.98 24.32 4.85
C VAL A 388 -15.31 23.63 5.07
N VAL A 389 -16.31 23.97 4.26
CA VAL A 389 -17.58 23.24 4.21
C VAL A 389 -17.40 22.02 3.32
N LEU A 390 -17.72 20.84 3.86
CA LEU A 390 -17.83 19.62 3.07
C LEU A 390 -19.27 19.46 2.61
N TYR A 391 -19.49 19.41 1.30
CA TYR A 391 -20.82 19.42 0.71
C TYR A 391 -21.03 18.28 -0.28
N THR A 392 -22.19 17.65 -0.22
CA THR A 392 -22.74 16.73 -1.22
C THR A 392 -24.16 17.18 -1.60
N PRO A 393 -24.66 16.85 -2.79
CA PRO A 393 -26.02 17.23 -3.21
C PRO A 393 -27.14 16.74 -2.29
N THR A 394 -26.96 15.59 -1.62
CA THR A 394 -27.93 15.07 -0.64
C THR A 394 -27.68 15.66 0.75
N PRO A 395 -28.61 16.48 1.29
CA PRO A 395 -28.47 17.05 2.63
C PRO A 395 -28.44 15.96 3.71
N GLY A 396 -27.63 16.16 4.76
CA GLY A 396 -27.59 15.26 5.91
C GLY A 396 -26.85 13.93 5.68
N LEU A 397 -26.18 13.77 4.54
CA LEU A 397 -25.31 12.63 4.27
C LEU A 397 -24.03 12.73 5.12
N GLN A 398 -23.52 11.60 5.63
CA GLN A 398 -22.24 11.61 6.37
C GLN A 398 -21.07 11.74 5.39
N ILE A 399 -20.10 12.59 5.69
CA ILE A 399 -18.87 12.78 4.93
C ILE A 399 -17.72 12.42 5.86
N TYR A 400 -17.11 11.27 5.61
CA TYR A 400 -15.91 10.81 6.31
C TYR A 400 -14.70 11.47 5.68
N TYR A 401 -13.76 11.89 6.53
CA TYR A 401 -12.58 12.63 6.05
C TYR A 401 -11.34 12.34 6.87
N THR A 402 -10.19 12.60 6.26
CA THR A 402 -8.85 12.57 6.89
C THR A 402 -8.11 13.85 6.55
N LEU A 403 -7.13 14.20 7.38
CA LEU A 403 -6.36 15.46 7.26
C LEU A 403 -4.85 15.22 7.07
N ASP A 404 -4.44 13.96 7.02
CA ASP A 404 -3.05 13.50 6.98
C ASP A 404 -2.74 12.67 5.71
N GLY A 405 -3.68 12.61 4.77
CA GLY A 405 -3.53 11.82 3.55
C GLY A 405 -3.87 10.34 3.69
N SER A 406 -4.26 9.83 4.87
CA SER A 406 -4.76 8.45 5.04
C SER A 406 -6.12 8.25 4.34
N ASP A 407 -6.51 7.00 4.05
CA ASP A 407 -7.77 6.73 3.35
C ASP A 407 -8.98 7.15 4.22
N PRO A 408 -9.87 8.04 3.75
CA PRO A 408 -11.06 8.44 4.50
C PRO A 408 -12.04 7.30 4.72
N ARG A 409 -11.93 6.20 3.96
CA ARG A 409 -12.65 4.96 4.23
C ARG A 409 -12.30 4.40 5.58
N ASP A 410 -11.08 4.60 6.09
CA ASP A 410 -10.65 4.11 7.40
C ASP A 410 -10.81 5.12 8.54
N SER A 411 -11.36 6.29 8.23
CA SER A 411 -11.58 7.33 9.22
C SER A 411 -12.73 7.00 10.16
N SER A 412 -12.54 7.32 11.44
CA SER A 412 -13.64 7.44 12.40
C SER A 412 -14.20 8.87 12.48
N LEU A 413 -13.56 9.84 11.79
CA LEU A 413 -13.98 11.24 11.75
C LEU A 413 -14.94 11.47 10.57
N PHE A 414 -16.09 12.08 10.87
CA PHE A 414 -17.05 12.50 9.85
C PHE A 414 -17.76 13.80 10.25
N VAL A 415 -18.33 14.47 9.27
CA VAL A 415 -19.33 15.54 9.44
C VAL A 415 -20.53 15.26 8.56
N TYR A 416 -21.62 16.00 8.72
CA TYR A 416 -22.75 15.93 7.79
C TYR A 416 -22.55 16.89 6.62
N SER A 417 -23.12 16.56 5.45
CA SER A 417 -23.12 17.44 4.28
C SER A 417 -23.62 18.85 4.64
N GLY A 418 -22.84 19.87 4.25
CA GLY A 418 -23.08 21.27 4.56
C GLY A 418 -22.41 21.77 5.85
N TYR A 419 -21.75 20.90 6.61
CA TYR A 419 -21.03 21.30 7.83
C TYR A 419 -19.60 21.76 7.56
N THR A 420 -19.13 22.67 8.40
CA THR A 420 -17.78 23.22 8.35
C THR A 420 -16.82 22.39 9.21
N ILE A 421 -15.65 22.09 8.65
CA ILE A 421 -14.48 21.59 9.39
C ILE A 421 -13.39 22.67 9.44
N PRO A 422 -12.67 22.81 10.56
CA PRO A 422 -11.51 23.69 10.62
C PRO A 422 -10.29 22.98 10.03
N LEU A 423 -9.74 23.51 8.94
CA LEU A 423 -8.40 23.17 8.48
C LEU A 423 -7.39 24.11 9.14
N ASN A 424 -6.70 23.60 10.15
CA ASN A 424 -5.68 24.35 10.86
C ASN A 424 -4.29 24.10 10.26
N ALA A 425 -3.38 25.07 10.38
CA ALA A 425 -1.98 24.84 10.06
C ALA A 425 -1.46 23.59 10.77
N ALA A 426 -0.94 22.63 9.99
CA ALA A 426 -0.31 21.45 10.57
C ALA A 426 1.00 21.84 11.24
N ALA A 427 1.29 21.22 12.40
CA ALA A 427 2.61 21.35 12.99
C ALA A 427 3.66 20.80 12.00
N PRO A 428 4.84 21.44 11.88
CA PRO A 428 5.95 20.87 11.13
C PRO A 428 6.18 19.42 11.56
N ALA A 429 6.33 18.52 10.59
CA ALA A 429 6.60 17.13 10.87
C ALA A 429 8.01 17.00 11.46
N THR A 430 8.11 16.29 12.58
CA THR A 430 9.38 15.89 13.19
C THR A 430 9.67 14.40 13.00
N SER A 431 8.72 13.70 12.39
CA SER A 431 8.73 12.28 12.09
C SER A 431 7.59 11.99 11.10
N GLY A 432 7.57 10.81 10.47
CA GLY A 432 6.55 10.47 9.48
C GLY A 432 7.14 9.95 8.18
N LEU A 433 6.53 10.30 7.05
CA LEU A 433 6.92 9.82 5.73
C LEU A 433 8.33 10.30 5.36
N ALA A 434 8.67 11.55 5.64
CA ALA A 434 9.99 12.10 5.32
C ALA A 434 11.13 11.44 6.12
N TRP A 435 10.79 10.71 7.19
CA TRP A 435 11.71 9.89 7.99
C TRP A 435 11.72 8.41 7.59
N LEU A 436 10.95 8.03 6.57
CA LEU A 436 11.02 6.67 6.01
C LEU A 436 12.36 6.49 5.32
N ARG A 437 13.06 5.44 5.71
CA ARG A 437 14.26 4.99 5.02
C ARG A 437 13.86 4.38 3.69
N THR A 438 14.41 4.94 2.61
CA THR A 438 14.06 4.54 1.24
C THR A 438 15.20 3.81 0.53
N ASN A 439 16.29 3.51 1.25
CA ASN A 439 17.39 2.62 0.82
C ASN A 439 18.05 1.84 2.00
N PRO A 440 18.70 0.68 1.76
CA PRO A 440 19.23 -0.19 2.82
C PRO A 440 20.40 0.37 3.66
N VAL A 441 20.60 -0.16 4.88
CA VAL A 441 21.74 0.18 5.76
C VAL A 441 23.08 -0.37 5.26
N GLU A 442 23.05 -1.49 4.53
CA GLU A 442 24.22 -2.26 4.10
C GLU A 442 25.04 -1.58 2.99
N ILE A 443 24.57 -0.43 2.51
CA ILE A 443 25.33 0.50 1.69
C ILE A 443 26.45 1.09 2.56
N GLY A 444 27.54 0.32 2.74
CA GLY A 444 28.62 0.62 3.67
C GLY A 444 29.33 1.95 3.43
N ALA A 445 30.20 2.35 4.37
CA ALA A 445 30.94 3.63 4.37
C ALA A 445 31.86 3.88 3.16
N GLN A 446 32.05 2.88 2.28
CA GLN A 446 32.79 2.96 1.02
C GLN A 446 31.91 3.40 -0.17
N VAL A 447 30.60 3.61 0.03
CA VAL A 447 29.72 4.30 -0.92
C VAL A 447 29.58 5.75 -0.43
N PRO A 448 30.43 6.68 -0.87
CA PRO A 448 30.49 8.00 -0.28
C PRO A 448 29.24 8.79 -0.70
N GLY A 449 28.34 9.11 0.23
CA GLY A 449 27.34 10.18 0.06
C GLY A 449 25.91 9.80 -0.36
N ALA A 450 25.55 8.51 -0.43
CA ALA A 450 24.21 8.06 -0.85
C ALA A 450 23.32 7.47 0.26
N ALA A 451 23.81 7.40 1.50
CA ALA A 451 23.01 6.91 2.61
C ALA A 451 21.78 7.80 2.81
N TRP A 452 20.62 7.18 3.02
CA TRP A 452 19.48 7.92 3.52
C TRP A 452 19.84 8.55 4.88
N LEU A 453 19.63 9.86 4.97
CA LEU A 453 19.75 10.63 6.20
C LEU A 453 18.36 11.21 6.50
N PRO A 454 17.94 11.23 7.77
CA PRO A 454 16.70 11.89 8.11
C PRO A 454 16.80 13.40 7.82
N PRO A 455 15.67 14.06 7.57
CA PRO A 455 15.62 15.51 7.49
C PRO A 455 16.25 16.19 8.72
N VAL A 456 16.92 17.32 8.49
CA VAL A 456 17.48 18.13 9.59
C VAL A 456 16.36 18.94 10.23
N GLY A 457 16.07 18.67 11.51
CA GLY A 457 15.02 19.37 12.25
C GLY A 457 13.62 18.96 11.81
N SER A 458 12.66 19.89 11.85
CA SER A 458 11.30 19.63 11.36
C SER A 458 11.15 20.00 9.89
N VAL A 459 10.36 19.24 9.12
CA VAL A 459 9.97 19.59 7.76
C VAL A 459 8.59 20.26 7.73
N PRO A 460 8.36 21.26 6.87
CA PRO A 460 7.02 21.81 6.68
C PRO A 460 6.01 20.74 6.28
N LYS A 461 4.80 20.79 6.85
CA LYS A 461 3.71 19.87 6.57
C LYS A 461 2.46 20.64 6.14
N ALA A 462 1.93 20.29 4.98
CA ALA A 462 0.63 20.74 4.50
C ALA A 462 -0.47 19.80 5.01
N VAL A 463 -1.70 20.29 5.05
CA VAL A 463 -2.87 19.47 5.39
C VAL A 463 -3.38 18.81 4.11
N VAL A 464 -3.53 17.49 4.11
CA VAL A 464 -4.12 16.76 2.98
C VAL A 464 -5.51 16.33 3.37
N LEU A 465 -6.51 17.04 2.85
CA LEU A 465 -7.91 16.72 3.07
C LEU A 465 -8.36 15.70 2.02
N ARG A 466 -8.76 14.52 2.49
CA ARG A 466 -9.40 13.48 1.68
C ARG A 466 -10.79 13.24 2.25
N ALA A 467 -11.81 13.08 1.40
CA ALA A 467 -13.18 12.90 1.85
C ALA A 467 -14.00 12.00 0.93
N ILE A 468 -14.89 11.21 1.54
CA ILE A 468 -15.94 10.44 0.89
C ILE A 468 -17.27 10.68 1.58
N ALA A 469 -18.36 10.65 0.82
CA ALA A 469 -19.69 10.62 1.38
C ALA A 469 -20.16 9.19 1.59
N VAL A 470 -20.95 8.95 2.62
CA VAL A 470 -21.39 7.63 3.04
C VAL A 470 -22.88 7.60 3.36
N GLN A 471 -23.60 6.65 2.76
CA GLN A 471 -25.02 6.37 3.05
C GLN A 471 -25.19 4.90 3.44
N GLY A 472 -25.30 4.61 4.74
CA GLY A 472 -25.33 3.22 5.20
C GLY A 472 -24.08 2.48 4.71
N SER A 473 -24.26 1.40 3.96
CA SER A 473 -23.20 0.67 3.30
C SER A 473 -22.89 1.22 1.90
N GLN A 474 -22.83 2.52 1.63
CA GLN A 474 -22.52 3.04 0.28
C GLN A 474 -21.51 4.17 0.40
N CYS A 475 -20.55 4.30 -0.52
CA CYS A 475 -19.62 5.44 -0.53
C CYS A 475 -19.52 6.14 -1.87
N SER A 476 -19.28 7.45 -1.86
CA SER A 476 -19.00 8.19 -3.08
C SER A 476 -17.56 7.97 -3.59
N PRO A 477 -17.27 8.38 -4.84
CA PRO A 477 -15.90 8.71 -5.24
C PRO A 477 -15.26 9.70 -4.27
N GLU A 478 -13.94 9.65 -4.19
CA GLU A 478 -13.18 10.46 -3.25
C GLU A 478 -12.88 11.86 -3.81
N THR A 479 -12.93 12.87 -2.94
CA THR A 479 -12.40 14.21 -3.21
C THR A 479 -11.17 14.45 -2.34
N ARG A 480 -10.13 15.03 -2.94
CA ARG A 480 -8.80 15.17 -2.35
C ARG A 480 -8.29 16.59 -2.59
N GLY A 481 -7.42 17.06 -1.72
CA GLY A 481 -6.60 18.23 -2.01
C GLY A 481 -5.70 18.67 -0.88
N THR A 482 -4.62 19.35 -1.25
CA THR A 482 -3.59 19.83 -0.34
C THR A 482 -3.76 21.31 0.01
N TYR A 483 -3.70 21.61 1.31
CA TYR A 483 -3.83 22.94 1.88
C TYR A 483 -2.54 23.33 2.59
N PHE A 484 -1.83 24.29 2.01
CA PHE A 484 -0.61 24.88 2.54
C PHE A 484 -0.97 26.06 3.43
N ILE A 485 -1.14 25.79 4.73
CA ILE A 485 -1.68 26.76 5.69
C ILE A 485 -0.57 27.24 6.64
N GLY A 486 -0.42 28.56 6.74
CA GLY A 486 0.41 29.21 7.76
C GLY A 486 1.71 29.81 7.23
N PRO A 487 2.51 30.41 8.14
CA PRO A 487 3.65 31.26 7.77
C PRO A 487 4.72 30.55 6.95
N ALA A 488 4.90 29.24 7.14
CA ALA A 488 5.88 28.42 6.42
C ALA A 488 5.65 28.39 4.89
N PHE A 489 4.45 28.73 4.42
CA PHE A 489 4.07 28.64 3.00
C PHE A 489 3.81 30.00 2.35
N THR A 490 4.06 31.10 3.07
CA THR A 490 3.77 32.47 2.59
C THR A 490 4.72 32.94 1.49
N THR A 491 5.94 32.41 1.44
CA THR A 491 6.94 32.75 0.42
C THR A 491 7.16 31.56 -0.51
N ARG A 492 6.98 31.78 -1.82
CA ARG A 492 7.08 30.72 -2.84
C ARG A 492 7.98 31.16 -3.99
N THR A 493 9.22 30.72 -3.94
CA THR A 493 10.22 30.99 -5.00
C THR A 493 10.11 29.98 -6.13
N LEU A 494 9.61 28.78 -5.84
CA LEU A 494 9.38 27.70 -6.79
C LEU A 494 7.90 27.29 -6.79
N PRO A 495 7.36 26.79 -7.92
CA PRO A 495 6.07 26.12 -7.93
C PRO A 495 6.12 24.88 -7.03
N ALA A 496 4.95 24.47 -6.52
CA ALA A 496 4.83 23.31 -5.67
C ALA A 496 4.09 22.18 -6.38
N VAL A 497 4.54 20.94 -6.16
CA VAL A 497 3.85 19.72 -6.57
C VAL A 497 3.46 18.93 -5.33
N SER A 498 2.21 18.52 -5.24
CA SER A 498 1.71 17.62 -4.21
C SER A 498 1.30 16.28 -4.82
N ILE A 499 1.75 15.21 -4.19
CA ILE A 499 1.46 13.81 -4.51
C ILE A 499 0.60 13.27 -3.38
N ILE A 500 -0.63 12.85 -3.68
CA ILE A 500 -1.55 12.22 -2.71
C ILE A 500 -1.83 10.79 -3.14
N THR A 501 -1.42 9.82 -2.33
CA THR A 501 -1.59 8.39 -2.63
C THR A 501 -1.70 7.57 -1.34
N ASP A 502 -2.18 6.33 -1.44
CA ASP A 502 -2.09 5.38 -0.33
C ASP A 502 -0.61 5.21 0.04
N THR A 503 -0.27 5.38 1.32
CA THR A 503 1.11 5.25 1.80
C THR A 503 1.74 3.92 1.38
N ASN A 504 0.96 2.84 1.32
CA ASN A 504 1.45 1.53 0.93
C ASN A 504 1.91 1.45 -0.53
N ASN A 505 1.39 2.31 -1.42
CA ASN A 505 1.83 2.36 -2.80
C ASN A 505 3.31 2.73 -2.92
N LEU A 506 3.79 3.60 -2.03
CA LEU A 506 5.19 4.03 -2.01
C LEU A 506 6.02 3.24 -1.01
N PHE A 507 5.47 2.98 0.18
CA PHE A 507 6.26 2.53 1.33
C PHE A 507 5.82 1.18 1.90
N GLY A 508 4.85 0.52 1.25
CA GLY A 508 4.44 -0.83 1.61
C GLY A 508 5.57 -1.84 1.42
N PHE A 509 5.65 -2.82 2.31
CA PHE A 509 6.70 -3.83 2.23
C PHE A 509 6.60 -4.68 0.95
N THR A 510 5.40 -5.14 0.59
CA THR A 510 5.20 -6.04 -0.55
C THR A 510 5.33 -5.32 -1.90
N SER A 511 4.63 -4.20 -2.07
CA SER A 511 4.45 -3.53 -3.36
C SER A 511 4.81 -2.03 -3.33
N GLY A 512 5.37 -1.53 -2.23
CA GLY A 512 5.77 -0.13 -2.13
C GLY A 512 6.96 0.18 -3.04
N ILE A 513 6.74 1.01 -4.05
CA ILE A 513 7.71 1.25 -5.14
C ILE A 513 8.89 2.15 -4.73
N TYR A 514 8.91 2.65 -3.49
CA TYR A 514 9.90 3.62 -3.02
C TYR A 514 10.86 3.02 -1.98
N VAL A 515 10.69 1.76 -1.59
CA VAL A 515 11.45 1.09 -0.53
C VAL A 515 12.20 -0.14 -1.05
N PRO A 516 13.18 -0.69 -0.31
CA PRO A 516 13.78 -1.98 -0.67
C PRO A 516 12.75 -3.12 -0.65
N GLY A 517 11.89 -3.14 0.38
CA GLY A 517 10.73 -4.02 0.47
C GLY A 517 10.99 -5.52 0.36
N LYS A 518 9.96 -6.27 -0.03
CA LYS A 518 9.91 -7.73 -0.10
C LYS A 518 10.94 -8.29 -1.06
N HIS A 519 11.11 -7.70 -2.25
CA HIS A 519 12.07 -8.19 -3.24
C HIS A 519 13.50 -8.19 -2.69
N TYR A 520 13.82 -7.21 -1.85
CA TYR A 520 15.08 -7.18 -1.12
C TYR A 520 15.15 -8.19 0.01
N ALA A 521 14.09 -8.32 0.80
CA ALA A 521 14.06 -9.25 1.93
C ALA A 521 14.13 -10.72 1.51
N ASP A 522 13.57 -11.06 0.35
CA ASP A 522 13.54 -12.43 -0.17
C ASP A 522 14.78 -12.81 -0.96
N SER A 523 15.63 -11.82 -1.31
CA SER A 523 16.85 -12.10 -2.05
C SER A 523 17.88 -12.79 -1.16
N PRO A 524 18.34 -14.00 -1.52
CA PRO A 524 19.42 -14.66 -0.80
C PRO A 524 20.76 -13.91 -0.91
N GLU A 525 20.93 -13.08 -1.93
CA GLU A 525 22.10 -12.22 -2.15
C GLU A 525 22.00 -10.85 -1.44
N GLY A 526 20.80 -10.46 -1.00
CA GLY A 526 20.52 -9.11 -0.53
C GLY A 526 20.88 -8.05 -1.59
N TYR A 527 21.74 -7.10 -1.23
CA TYR A 527 22.19 -6.06 -2.16
C TYR A 527 23.33 -6.51 -3.10
N GLY A 528 23.97 -7.66 -2.82
CA GLY A 528 25.12 -8.17 -3.57
C GLY A 528 26.32 -7.20 -3.65
N ASP A 529 27.29 -7.51 -4.51
CA ASP A 529 28.43 -6.64 -4.81
C ASP A 529 28.06 -5.46 -5.74
N ASN A 530 26.96 -5.59 -6.50
CA ASN A 530 26.51 -4.55 -7.45
C ASN A 530 25.56 -3.53 -6.80
N LYS A 531 26.16 -2.62 -6.01
CA LYS A 531 25.45 -1.65 -5.18
C LYS A 531 24.69 -0.54 -5.94
N TRP A 532 24.88 -0.48 -7.25
CA TRP A 532 24.31 0.54 -8.13
C TRP A 532 23.55 -0.05 -9.33
N GLY A 533 23.49 -1.38 -9.47
CA GLY A 533 22.79 -2.05 -10.58
C GLY A 533 21.28 -2.17 -10.34
N LYS A 534 20.68 -3.28 -10.79
CA LYS A 534 19.34 -3.76 -10.41
C LYS A 534 19.45 -4.61 -9.10
N PRO A 535 19.63 -4.04 -7.90
CA PRO A 535 19.48 -4.81 -6.68
C PRO A 535 18.06 -5.38 -6.62
N TYR A 536 17.93 -6.54 -6.01
CA TYR A 536 16.63 -7.11 -5.69
C TYR A 536 15.97 -6.16 -4.68
N ALA A 537 15.10 -5.28 -5.16
CA ALA A 537 14.41 -4.27 -4.35
C ALA A 537 13.11 -3.86 -5.04
N ASN A 538 12.11 -3.46 -4.26
CA ASN A 538 10.83 -3.04 -4.80
C ASN A 538 11.00 -1.84 -5.75
N TYR A 539 11.83 -0.85 -5.39
CA TYR A 539 12.07 0.31 -6.26
C TYR A 539 12.80 -0.02 -7.58
N HIS A 540 13.28 -1.26 -7.78
CA HIS A 540 13.88 -1.73 -9.03
C HIS A 540 12.99 -2.65 -9.84
N GLN A 541 11.86 -3.09 -9.29
CA GLN A 541 10.91 -3.84 -10.11
C GLN A 541 10.27 -2.89 -11.13
N ASP A 542 9.89 -3.48 -12.24
CA ASP A 542 9.16 -2.88 -13.33
C ASP A 542 8.42 -4.02 -14.03
N ASP A 543 7.35 -3.69 -14.74
CA ASP A 543 6.63 -4.65 -15.57
C ASP A 543 5.91 -3.95 -16.72
N ASP A 544 5.78 -4.67 -17.82
CA ASP A 544 5.13 -4.17 -19.03
C ASP A 544 3.59 -4.15 -18.89
N ASN A 545 3.09 -4.78 -17.84
CA ASN A 545 1.67 -4.97 -17.57
C ASN A 545 1.09 -3.95 -16.57
N GLN A 546 1.83 -2.87 -16.25
CA GLN A 546 1.38 -1.75 -15.39
C GLN A 546 1.10 -2.13 -13.93
N THR A 547 1.58 -3.30 -13.58
CA THR A 547 1.49 -3.98 -12.30
C THR A 547 2.40 -3.33 -11.24
N TRP A 548 3.47 -2.65 -11.68
CA TRP A 548 4.35 -1.85 -10.84
C TRP A 548 4.07 -0.35 -10.89
N GLU A 549 2.97 0.03 -11.53
CA GLU A 549 2.43 1.38 -11.55
C GLU A 549 1.54 1.63 -10.33
N ARG A 550 1.57 2.84 -9.78
CA ARG A 550 0.77 3.20 -8.61
C ARG A 550 -0.15 4.38 -8.89
N PRO A 551 -1.44 4.30 -8.51
CA PRO A 551 -2.35 5.41 -8.68
C PRO A 551 -1.96 6.55 -7.75
N VAL A 552 -1.94 7.76 -8.28
CA VAL A 552 -1.65 8.98 -7.52
C VAL A 552 -2.54 10.13 -7.96
N GLN A 553 -2.93 10.98 -7.02
CA GLN A 553 -3.44 12.32 -7.34
C GLN A 553 -2.24 13.28 -7.34
N LEU A 554 -1.99 13.91 -8.48
CA LEU A 554 -1.04 14.99 -8.64
C LEU A 554 -1.76 16.34 -8.55
N GLU A 555 -1.21 17.27 -7.78
CA GLU A 555 -1.59 18.68 -7.82
C GLU A 555 -0.36 19.55 -8.10
N LEU A 556 -0.45 20.48 -9.06
CA LEU A 556 0.60 21.47 -9.35
C LEU A 556 0.08 22.88 -9.02
N PHE A 557 0.89 23.64 -8.31
CA PHE A 557 0.59 25.00 -7.86
C PHE A 557 1.66 25.96 -8.40
N ASP A 558 1.26 26.84 -9.30
CA ASP A 558 2.16 27.88 -9.82
C ASP A 558 2.43 28.97 -8.77
N THR A 559 3.62 29.57 -8.81
CA THR A 559 4.03 30.62 -7.86
C THR A 559 3.12 31.86 -7.88
N ALA A 560 2.45 32.11 -9.01
CA ALA A 560 1.53 33.23 -9.19
C ALA A 560 0.08 32.92 -8.73
N GLN A 561 -0.26 31.66 -8.48
CA GLN A 561 -1.63 31.23 -8.18
C GLN A 561 -1.71 30.67 -6.75
N ASN A 562 -2.76 30.98 -6.01
CA ASN A 562 -2.93 30.42 -4.66
C ASN A 562 -3.56 29.02 -4.67
N THR A 563 -4.34 28.70 -5.69
CA THR A 563 -5.00 27.39 -5.85
C THR A 563 -4.23 26.50 -6.81
N ALA A 564 -4.52 25.20 -6.80
CA ALA A 564 -3.94 24.26 -7.77
C ALA A 564 -4.27 24.73 -9.21
N ALA A 565 -3.23 24.81 -10.04
CA ALA A 565 -3.35 25.09 -11.47
C ALA A 565 -3.77 23.84 -12.25
N LEU A 566 -3.45 22.68 -11.69
CA LEU A 566 -3.70 21.36 -12.26
C LEU A 566 -3.93 20.37 -11.11
N SER A 567 -4.96 19.52 -11.23
CA SER A 567 -5.25 18.44 -10.28
C SER A 567 -5.84 17.25 -11.05
N LEU A 568 -5.13 16.13 -11.08
CA LEU A 568 -5.51 14.94 -11.85
C LEU A 568 -4.99 13.65 -11.21
N ALA A 569 -5.68 12.55 -11.51
CA ALA A 569 -5.18 11.20 -11.25
C ALA A 569 -4.18 10.81 -12.36
N LEU A 570 -3.10 10.14 -11.97
CA LEU A 570 -2.04 9.65 -12.84
C LEU A 570 -1.51 8.31 -12.35
N GLY A 571 -0.83 7.62 -13.25
CA GLY A 571 0.04 6.50 -12.94
C GLY A 571 1.41 6.99 -12.52
N MET A 572 2.04 6.28 -11.59
CA MET A 572 3.37 6.60 -11.09
C MET A 572 4.25 5.36 -10.99
N THR A 573 5.45 5.42 -11.57
CA THR A 573 6.52 4.40 -11.44
C THR A 573 7.84 5.05 -11.00
N MET A 574 8.85 4.23 -10.72
CA MET A 574 10.22 4.71 -10.47
C MET A 574 11.00 4.82 -11.78
N HIS A 575 11.91 5.79 -11.85
CA HIS A 575 12.76 5.99 -13.04
C HIS A 575 14.26 6.02 -12.80
N GLY A 576 15.00 5.55 -13.82
CA GLY A 576 16.48 5.44 -13.93
C GLY A 576 16.93 4.03 -13.59
N GLY A 577 18.20 3.63 -13.65
CA GLY A 577 18.59 2.34 -13.07
C GLY A 577 19.26 2.51 -11.73
N GLY A 578 20.55 2.81 -11.70
CA GLY A 578 21.26 2.99 -10.43
C GLY A 578 20.71 4.12 -9.55
N THR A 579 20.11 5.14 -10.15
CA THR A 579 19.51 6.25 -9.41
C THR A 579 18.22 5.88 -8.67
N ARG A 580 17.64 4.70 -8.91
CA ARG A 580 16.51 4.19 -8.11
C ARG A 580 16.94 3.83 -6.68
N ALA A 581 18.22 3.58 -6.44
CA ALA A 581 18.76 3.31 -5.09
C ALA A 581 18.93 4.56 -4.20
N ILE A 582 18.71 5.76 -4.75
CA ILE A 582 18.91 7.04 -4.05
C ILE A 582 17.76 7.29 -3.05
N PRO A 583 18.04 7.90 -1.88
CA PRO A 583 17.01 8.28 -0.91
C PRO A 583 15.84 9.09 -1.52
N GLN A 584 16.16 10.15 -2.26
CA GLN A 584 15.20 10.88 -3.07
C GLN A 584 15.23 10.28 -4.48
N LYS A 585 14.14 9.69 -4.95
CA LYS A 585 14.04 9.00 -6.24
C LYS A 585 13.36 9.89 -7.26
N THR A 586 13.54 9.54 -8.53
CA THR A 586 12.76 10.13 -9.62
C THR A 586 11.40 9.46 -9.69
N LEU A 587 10.34 10.26 -9.68
CA LEU A 587 8.97 9.81 -9.89
C LEU A 587 8.60 10.02 -11.36
N TYR A 588 8.20 8.95 -12.04
CA TYR A 588 7.75 9.01 -13.42
C TYR A 588 6.23 8.96 -13.47
N LEU A 589 5.62 9.94 -14.13
CA LEU A 589 4.17 10.19 -14.05
C LEU A 589 3.56 10.14 -15.44
N MET A 590 2.46 9.40 -15.60
CA MET A 590 1.84 9.14 -16.90
C MET A 590 0.31 9.18 -16.88
N ALA A 591 -0.26 9.69 -17.96
CA ALA A 591 -1.69 9.79 -18.19
C ALA A 591 -2.21 8.54 -18.94
N ARG A 592 -3.26 7.91 -18.41
CA ARG A 592 -3.95 6.78 -19.02
C ARG A 592 -5.45 7.02 -18.96
N LEU A 593 -6.11 7.05 -20.13
CA LEU A 593 -7.53 7.34 -20.21
C LEU A 593 -8.37 6.25 -19.54
N GLY A 594 -8.04 4.98 -19.80
CA GLY A 594 -8.73 3.82 -19.23
C GLY A 594 -8.59 3.72 -17.70
N GLU A 595 -7.41 4.03 -17.15
CA GLU A 595 -7.13 3.83 -15.72
C GLU A 595 -7.38 5.08 -14.85
N TYR A 596 -7.01 6.27 -15.35
CA TYR A 596 -6.99 7.50 -14.55
C TYR A 596 -7.89 8.60 -15.11
N GLY A 597 -8.64 8.31 -16.18
CA GLY A 597 -9.64 9.21 -16.75
C GLY A 597 -9.07 10.33 -17.61
N THR A 598 -7.78 10.32 -17.95
CA THR A 598 -7.20 11.26 -18.91
C THR A 598 -6.11 10.64 -19.77
N ASP A 599 -6.12 10.93 -21.07
CA ASP A 599 -5.10 10.42 -22.01
C ASP A 599 -3.82 11.26 -22.00
N GLN A 600 -3.93 12.54 -21.65
CA GLN A 600 -2.80 13.48 -21.60
C GLN A 600 -2.96 14.45 -20.43
N VAL A 601 -1.83 15.03 -20.02
CA VAL A 601 -1.76 16.16 -19.11
C VAL A 601 -1.86 17.44 -19.92
N ASN A 602 -3.07 17.97 -20.05
CA ASN A 602 -3.39 19.19 -20.80
C ASN A 602 -3.05 20.45 -19.99
N TYR A 603 -1.76 20.69 -19.77
CA TYR A 603 -1.24 21.85 -19.06
C TYR A 603 0.15 22.24 -19.58
N PRO A 604 0.51 23.54 -19.70
CA PRO A 604 1.87 23.96 -20.04
C PRO A 604 2.83 23.72 -18.87
N LEU A 605 3.26 22.46 -18.70
CA LEU A 605 4.19 22.04 -17.64
C LEU A 605 5.51 22.84 -17.69
N PHE A 606 5.95 23.22 -18.89
CA PHE A 606 7.14 24.01 -19.16
C PHE A 606 6.76 25.32 -19.87
N PRO A 607 6.56 26.43 -19.13
CA PRO A 607 6.07 27.70 -19.71
C PRO A 607 6.97 28.34 -20.78
N ASP A 608 8.25 27.95 -20.82
CA ASP A 608 9.23 28.40 -21.84
C ASP A 608 9.13 27.59 -23.15
N GLU A 609 8.19 26.64 -23.24
CA GLU A 609 8.01 25.77 -24.39
C GLU A 609 6.61 25.92 -25.01
N ASN A 610 6.47 25.62 -26.30
CA ASN A 610 5.19 25.75 -27.01
C ASN A 610 4.19 24.63 -26.70
N ALA A 611 4.65 23.50 -26.16
CA ALA A 611 3.83 22.35 -25.89
C ALA A 611 2.88 22.59 -24.70
N THR A 612 1.62 22.17 -24.85
CA THR A 612 0.56 22.34 -23.84
C THR A 612 -0.09 21.03 -23.42
N GLY A 613 0.39 19.90 -23.93
CA GLY A 613 -0.12 18.56 -23.66
C GLY A 613 1.05 17.58 -23.55
N TYR A 614 1.02 16.70 -22.55
CA TYR A 614 2.08 15.73 -22.29
C TYR A 614 1.49 14.38 -21.91
N LYS A 615 1.95 13.30 -22.55
CA LYS A 615 1.55 11.93 -22.17
C LYS A 615 2.15 11.52 -20.81
N ARG A 616 3.39 11.92 -20.56
CA ARG A 616 4.17 11.61 -19.37
C ARG A 616 5.29 12.61 -19.13
N PHE A 617 5.78 12.65 -17.90
CA PHE A 617 6.83 13.56 -17.46
C PHE A 617 7.47 13.04 -16.16
N LEU A 618 8.59 13.63 -15.74
CA LEU A 618 9.28 13.21 -14.52
C LEU A 618 9.30 14.31 -13.46
N LEU A 619 9.25 13.90 -12.20
CA LEU A 619 9.84 14.64 -11.08
C LEU A 619 11.22 14.01 -10.81
N ARG A 620 12.26 14.59 -11.39
CA ARG A 620 13.63 14.06 -11.37
C ARG A 620 14.41 14.54 -10.14
N ASN A 621 15.07 13.62 -9.47
CA ASN A 621 15.98 13.88 -8.34
C ASN A 621 17.33 14.50 -8.78
N SER A 622 17.55 14.70 -10.07
CA SER A 622 18.80 15.16 -10.70
C SER A 622 19.95 14.15 -10.74
N GLY A 623 19.69 12.87 -10.46
CA GLY A 623 20.61 11.74 -10.67
C GLY A 623 22.02 11.99 -10.10
N ASN A 624 23.04 11.95 -10.95
CA ASN A 624 24.45 12.13 -10.55
C ASN A 624 24.76 13.52 -9.96
N ASP A 625 23.93 14.54 -10.19
CA ASP A 625 24.09 15.84 -9.53
C ASP A 625 23.48 15.88 -8.12
N TRP A 626 22.70 14.86 -7.74
CA TRP A 626 22.15 14.71 -6.39
C TRP A 626 23.27 14.50 -5.34
N TYR A 627 24.43 14.00 -5.75
CA TYR A 627 25.56 13.72 -4.86
C TYR A 627 26.48 14.92 -4.59
N GLY A 628 26.22 16.07 -5.22
CA GLY A 628 27.24 17.11 -5.34
C GLY A 628 28.49 16.57 -6.07
N PRO A 629 29.53 17.40 -6.32
CA PRO A 629 30.68 16.99 -7.11
C PRO A 629 31.70 16.12 -6.34
N MET A 630 31.23 15.12 -5.59
CA MET A 630 32.00 14.14 -4.80
C MET A 630 32.45 14.65 -3.42
N SER A 631 31.88 14.09 -2.34
CA SER A 631 32.51 14.06 -1.01
C SER A 631 32.69 15.40 -0.26
N GLY A 632 31.67 16.26 -0.14
CA GLY A 632 31.86 17.49 0.65
C GLY A 632 30.74 18.55 0.72
N GLY A 633 29.60 18.34 0.06
CA GLY A 633 28.40 19.14 0.30
C GLY A 633 27.98 20.09 -0.83
N ILE A 634 26.66 20.17 -1.00
CA ILE A 634 25.85 20.93 -1.96
C ILE A 634 25.71 20.25 -3.34
N ALA A 635 24.67 19.43 -3.45
CA ALA A 635 24.03 19.06 -4.71
C ALA A 635 23.41 20.30 -5.34
N THR A 636 23.84 20.68 -6.55
CA THR A 636 23.28 21.87 -7.20
C THR A 636 21.86 21.60 -7.73
N MET A 637 21.54 20.34 -8.05
CA MET A 637 20.27 19.91 -8.64
C MET A 637 19.92 20.64 -9.96
N LEU A 638 20.94 21.07 -10.71
CA LEU A 638 20.73 21.90 -11.90
C LEU A 638 21.77 21.68 -13.00
N LYS A 639 22.77 20.80 -12.83
CA LYS A 639 23.76 20.53 -13.89
C LYS A 639 23.11 20.12 -15.21
N ASP A 640 22.22 19.13 -15.16
CA ASP A 640 21.50 18.62 -16.33
C ASP A 640 20.71 19.74 -17.04
N ALA A 641 19.94 20.52 -16.29
CA ALA A 641 19.22 21.68 -16.78
C ALA A 641 20.13 22.74 -17.43
N VAL A 642 21.28 23.04 -16.82
CA VAL A 642 22.25 24.01 -17.34
C VAL A 642 22.86 23.53 -18.65
N PHE A 643 23.29 22.26 -18.75
CA PHE A 643 23.86 21.72 -19.98
C PHE A 643 22.86 21.73 -21.13
N HIS A 644 21.61 21.31 -20.88
CA HIS A 644 20.53 21.40 -21.87
C HIS A 644 20.30 22.84 -22.34
N ARG A 645 20.36 23.82 -21.42
CA ARG A 645 20.17 25.23 -21.78
C ARG A 645 21.35 25.80 -22.59
N ILE A 646 22.58 25.36 -22.33
CA ILE A 646 23.77 25.77 -23.10
C ILE A 646 23.67 25.28 -24.55
N VAL A 647 23.22 24.04 -24.76
CA VAL A 647 23.16 23.43 -26.11
C VAL A 647 21.85 23.65 -26.85
N LYS A 648 20.81 24.22 -26.22
CA LYS A 648 19.47 24.46 -26.85
C LYS A 648 19.54 25.27 -28.15
N GLY A 649 20.58 26.09 -28.34
CA GLY A 649 20.81 26.87 -29.58
C GLY A 649 21.60 26.11 -30.67
N LEU A 650 22.14 24.94 -30.35
CA LEU A 650 22.73 24.01 -31.31
C LEU A 650 21.59 23.15 -31.84
N ASN A 651 21.67 22.69 -33.09
CA ASN A 651 20.62 21.88 -33.75
C ASN A 651 20.55 20.47 -33.13
N THR A 652 20.13 20.39 -31.86
CA THR A 652 20.15 19.21 -31.00
C THR A 652 18.90 19.24 -30.12
N SER A 653 18.22 18.10 -30.01
CA SER A 653 17.08 17.93 -29.11
C SER A 653 17.49 18.15 -27.66
N VAL A 654 16.66 18.85 -26.89
CA VAL A 654 16.84 19.03 -25.44
C VAL A 654 15.53 18.75 -24.72
N MET A 655 15.63 18.17 -23.53
CA MET A 655 14.51 18.10 -22.59
C MET A 655 14.37 19.40 -21.82
N ALA A 656 13.16 19.94 -21.76
CA ALA A 656 12.80 21.07 -20.92
C ALA A 656 12.84 20.70 -19.42
N TYR A 657 12.98 21.71 -18.58
CA TYR A 657 13.04 21.55 -17.14
C TYR A 657 12.30 22.66 -16.39
N ARG A 658 11.85 22.34 -15.18
CA ARG A 658 11.27 23.32 -14.25
C ARG A 658 11.49 22.85 -12.80
N PRO A 659 12.26 23.56 -11.97
CA PRO A 659 12.42 23.17 -10.57
C PRO A 659 11.12 23.39 -9.79
N VAL A 660 10.78 22.42 -8.93
CA VAL A 660 9.56 22.43 -8.11
C VAL A 660 9.91 21.99 -6.68
N THR A 661 9.15 22.45 -5.68
CA THR A 661 9.14 21.82 -4.36
C THR A 661 8.12 20.69 -4.34
N ALA A 662 8.53 19.48 -3.95
CA ALA A 662 7.66 18.32 -3.90
C ALA A 662 7.12 18.06 -2.49
N TYR A 663 5.89 17.57 -2.40
CA TYR A 663 5.24 17.13 -1.16
C TYR A 663 4.59 15.77 -1.39
N ILE A 664 4.76 14.83 -0.45
CA ILE A 664 4.10 13.51 -0.49
C ILE A 664 3.19 13.40 0.73
N ASN A 665 1.89 13.22 0.50
CA ASN A 665 0.84 13.24 1.52
C ASN A 665 1.01 14.42 2.52
N GLY A 666 1.38 15.58 1.98
CA GLY A 666 1.54 16.83 2.71
C GLY A 666 2.91 17.07 3.34
N GLU A 667 3.79 16.06 3.44
CA GLU A 667 5.14 16.24 3.98
C GLU A 667 6.11 16.70 2.90
N TYR A 668 6.92 17.74 3.20
CA TYR A 668 7.91 18.27 2.27
C TYR A 668 8.96 17.20 1.92
N TRP A 669 9.18 17.03 0.62
CA TRP A 669 10.01 15.96 0.04
C TRP A 669 11.24 16.49 -0.72
N GLY A 670 11.57 17.77 -0.53
CA GLY A 670 12.70 18.41 -1.17
C GLY A 670 12.36 19.07 -2.52
N ILE A 671 13.41 19.43 -3.25
CA ILE A 671 13.31 19.96 -4.60
C ILE A 671 13.38 18.78 -5.59
N HIS A 672 12.52 18.81 -6.59
CA HIS A 672 12.62 17.95 -7.78
C HIS A 672 12.69 18.84 -9.02
N ASN A 673 13.28 18.33 -10.09
CA ASN A 673 13.16 18.95 -11.40
C ASN A 673 12.02 18.28 -12.16
N LEU A 674 10.95 19.02 -12.42
CA LEU A 674 9.99 18.63 -13.45
C LEU A 674 10.76 18.57 -14.78
N ARG A 675 10.63 17.47 -15.53
CA ARG A 675 11.36 17.23 -16.78
C ARG A 675 10.47 16.59 -17.83
N GLU A 676 10.69 16.94 -19.10
CA GLU A 676 10.21 16.12 -20.21
C GLU A 676 10.86 14.73 -20.13
N SER A 677 10.15 13.71 -20.60
CA SER A 677 10.64 12.34 -20.68
C SER A 677 11.11 12.05 -22.10
N PHE A 678 12.35 11.59 -22.28
CA PHE A 678 12.87 11.35 -23.62
C PHE A 678 12.45 9.98 -24.11
N ASP A 679 11.35 9.98 -24.86
CA ASP A 679 10.69 8.78 -25.35
C ASP A 679 9.84 9.10 -26.60
N LYS A 680 9.13 8.11 -27.14
CA LYS A 680 8.31 8.28 -28.35
C LYS A 680 7.28 9.41 -28.25
N HIS A 681 6.70 9.62 -27.07
CA HIS A 681 5.73 10.70 -26.84
C HIS A 681 6.38 12.07 -26.72
N TYR A 682 7.65 12.17 -26.30
CA TYR A 682 8.38 13.43 -26.42
C TYR A 682 8.58 13.80 -27.88
N LEU A 683 8.97 12.85 -28.73
CA LEU A 683 9.15 13.13 -30.15
C LEU A 683 7.82 13.53 -30.81
N ALA A 684 6.72 12.88 -30.46
CA ALA A 684 5.39 13.28 -30.89
C ALA A 684 5.03 14.71 -30.44
N THR A 685 5.25 15.02 -29.15
CA THR A 685 4.97 16.33 -28.57
C THR A 685 5.81 17.44 -29.20
N ARG A 686 7.09 17.15 -29.49
CA ARG A 686 8.09 18.15 -29.87
C ARG A 686 8.18 18.36 -31.39
N TYR A 687 8.00 17.29 -32.15
CA TYR A 687 8.22 17.27 -33.59
C TYR A 687 6.96 16.93 -34.39
N GLY A 688 5.83 16.67 -33.73
CA GLY A 688 4.58 16.30 -34.40
C GLY A 688 4.64 14.95 -35.09
N LEU A 689 5.51 14.05 -34.62
CA LEU A 689 5.60 12.69 -35.12
C LEU A 689 4.45 11.82 -34.57
N ASP A 690 4.12 10.77 -35.30
CA ASP A 690 3.17 9.76 -34.85
C ASP A 690 3.86 8.81 -33.86
N ALA A 691 3.36 8.78 -32.62
CA ALA A 691 3.94 7.98 -31.55
C ALA A 691 3.85 6.47 -31.80
N ASP A 692 2.85 6.03 -32.58
CA ASP A 692 2.59 4.62 -32.86
C ASP A 692 3.23 4.15 -34.17
N ASN A 693 3.89 5.07 -34.89
CA ASN A 693 4.52 4.80 -36.17
C ASN A 693 5.94 5.39 -36.21
N MET A 694 6.75 5.02 -35.21
CA MET A 694 8.18 5.34 -35.18
C MET A 694 9.03 4.14 -34.75
N ASP A 695 10.25 4.09 -35.26
CA ASP A 695 11.29 3.18 -34.80
C ASP A 695 12.42 4.01 -34.17
N LEU A 696 12.74 3.70 -32.91
CA LEU A 696 13.93 4.23 -32.26
C LEU A 696 15.07 3.23 -32.43
N LEU A 697 16.25 3.74 -32.81
CA LEU A 697 17.45 2.94 -33.00
C LEU A 697 18.49 3.37 -31.98
N MET A 698 18.96 2.44 -31.18
CA MET A 698 20.04 2.67 -30.23
C MET A 698 21.35 2.12 -30.76
N HIS A 699 22.43 2.87 -30.53
CA HIS A 699 23.78 2.56 -30.95
C HIS A 699 24.61 2.13 -29.74
N GLU A 700 25.24 0.96 -29.84
CA GLU A 700 26.17 0.44 -28.84
C GLU A 700 27.49 0.03 -29.49
N GLU A 701 28.60 0.40 -28.85
CA GLU A 701 29.94 -0.09 -29.17
C GLU A 701 30.32 -1.17 -28.14
N ASP A 702 30.47 -2.41 -28.60
CA ASP A 702 31.00 -3.51 -27.78
C ASP A 702 32.52 -3.34 -27.55
N VAL A 703 33.07 -4.04 -26.56
CA VAL A 703 34.49 -4.01 -26.17
C VAL A 703 35.47 -4.39 -27.30
N ASP A 704 34.96 -4.94 -28.40
CA ASP A 704 35.67 -5.30 -29.64
C ASP A 704 35.55 -4.25 -30.78
N ASP A 705 35.08 -3.02 -30.51
CA ASP A 705 34.80 -1.97 -31.51
C ASP A 705 33.75 -2.40 -32.56
N LYS A 706 32.86 -3.34 -32.22
CA LYS A 706 31.74 -3.73 -33.09
C LYS A 706 30.53 -2.85 -32.77
N VAL A 707 29.91 -2.34 -33.84
CA VAL A 707 28.69 -1.54 -33.75
C VAL A 707 27.48 -2.46 -33.76
N GLN A 708 26.71 -2.43 -32.67
CA GLN A 708 25.39 -3.02 -32.58
C GLN A 708 24.33 -1.91 -32.68
N ILE A 709 23.36 -2.10 -33.57
CA ILE A 709 22.19 -1.22 -33.68
C ILE A 709 20.97 -2.03 -33.28
N THR A 710 20.31 -1.62 -32.20
CA THR A 710 19.13 -2.30 -31.67
C THR A 710 17.91 -1.41 -31.87
N ARG A 711 16.82 -1.98 -32.40
CA ARG A 711 15.51 -1.32 -32.40
C ARG A 711 14.95 -1.38 -30.99
N ILE A 712 14.55 -0.23 -30.46
CA ILE A 712 13.89 -0.11 -29.16
C ILE A 712 12.49 0.47 -29.38
N ASP A 713 11.54 0.08 -28.53
CA ASP A 713 10.13 0.46 -28.69
C ASP A 713 9.86 1.91 -28.25
N GLY A 714 10.72 2.49 -27.40
CA GLY A 714 10.55 3.88 -26.93
C GLY A 714 9.38 4.06 -25.98
N ASP A 715 8.88 2.94 -25.44
CA ASP A 715 7.79 2.90 -24.47
C ASP A 715 8.29 3.04 -23.04
N LYS A 716 9.59 2.87 -22.80
CA LYS A 716 10.27 3.34 -21.59
C LYS A 716 11.16 4.55 -21.94
N ASN A 717 11.66 5.25 -20.94
CA ASN A 717 12.61 6.33 -21.22
C ASN A 717 13.91 5.71 -21.77
N SER A 718 14.56 6.38 -22.74
CA SER A 718 15.80 5.90 -23.36
C SER A 718 16.92 5.56 -22.37
N ASP A 719 16.98 6.24 -21.20
CA ASP A 719 17.96 5.93 -20.15
C ASP A 719 17.74 4.53 -19.56
N GLU A 720 16.48 4.08 -19.47
CA GLU A 720 16.11 2.77 -18.93
C GLU A 720 16.33 1.67 -19.97
N GLU A 721 15.94 1.92 -21.22
CA GLU A 721 16.19 0.98 -22.33
C GLU A 721 17.70 0.82 -22.60
N TYR A 722 18.52 1.86 -22.36
CA TYR A 722 19.98 1.79 -22.37
C TYR A 722 20.53 0.89 -21.26
N GLU A 723 20.03 1.03 -20.02
CA GLU A 723 20.49 0.22 -18.88
C GLU A 723 20.01 -1.25 -18.92
N GLU A 724 19.00 -1.59 -19.71
CA GLU A 724 18.54 -2.99 -19.87
C GLU A 724 19.35 -3.80 -20.88
N LEU A 725 20.15 -3.13 -21.71
CA LEU A 725 20.97 -3.75 -22.75
C LEU A 725 22.43 -4.01 -22.31
N ILE A 726 22.88 -3.35 -21.24
CA ILE A 726 24.18 -3.56 -20.56
C ILE A 726 24.02 -4.39 -19.27
#